data_AF-A0A6P8ZF16-F1
#
_entry.id   AF-A0A6P8ZF16-F1
#
_cell.length_a   1.000
_cell.length_b   1.000
_cell.length_c   1.000
_cell.angle_alpha   90.00
_cell.angle_beta   90.00
_cell.angle_gamma   90.00
#
_symmetry.space_group_name_H-M   'P 1'
#
loop_
_entity.id
_entity.type
_entity.pdbx_description
1 polymer ?
#
loop_
_entity_poly.entity_id
_entity_poly.type
_entity_poly.pdbx_seq_one_letter_code
_entity_poly.pdbx_strand_id
1 'polypeptide(L)'
;MFTKCINCCGSIIIYVLFACLLVENCVALKRTLRHYEVFHKDDVVHRIVKRGAKQSSNPYNTIKELEFKTLGKNFRVILHPHRDVLHSKFRAYAVDADGNETVVHLDHDNFYTGRVFGKLESSVRAHIEDGTLTMSIELPEETYHIEPSWRHLPTAKKHTMVAYKTSDVKLNQHDAQGIVPKTCGYIKEGRELESNDIDDNAEHLAREKRQADQYEYTPTKTRCPLLLVADYRFFQEMGGGNTKTTINYLISLIDRVHKIYNDTVWQDRSDQEGFKGMGFVIKKIVVHSEPTRLRGGEAHYNMIREKWDVRNLLEVFSREYSHKDFCLAHLFTDLKFEGGILGLAYVGSPRRNSVGGICTPEYFKNGYTLYLNSGLSSSRNHYGQRVITREADLVTAHEFGHNWGSEHDPDIPECSPSASQGGSFLMYTYSVSGYDVNNKKFSPCSLRSIRKVLQAKSGRCFSEPEESFCGNLRVEGDEQCDAGLLGTEDNDSCCDKNCKLRRNQGAMCSDKNSPCCQNCQFMPAAMKCRDAQYATCEQEARCTGSHAECPKSPAMADGTICQERGQCRNGKCVPYCETQGLQSCMCDIIADACKRCCRMSINETCFPVEPPDVLPDGTPCITGFCNKGVCEKTIQDVVERFWDIIEEINVAKTLRFLKDNIVMAVVMVTAVFWIPVSCAISYFDRKKLRHEMKQIEWSQKLDLIHPSDERRRVIHIRVPRQKISVARSCN
;
A
#
# COMPACT_ATOMS: atom_id res chain seq x y z
N MET A 1 29.07 -48.09 22.33
CA MET A 1 28.94 -46.74 22.94
C MET A 1 28.71 -45.65 21.89
N PHE A 2 29.32 -45.75 20.70
CA PHE A 2 29.13 -44.78 19.59
C PHE A 2 27.72 -44.70 18.97
N THR A 3 26.96 -45.81 18.95
CA THR A 3 25.60 -45.84 18.35
C THR A 3 24.52 -45.15 19.22
N LYS A 4 24.74 -44.99 20.52
CA LYS A 4 23.81 -44.28 21.41
C LYS A 4 23.97 -42.75 21.35
N CYS A 5 25.17 -42.24 21.04
CA CYS A 5 25.38 -40.79 20.86
C CYS A 5 24.75 -40.25 19.56
N ILE A 6 24.73 -41.04 18.48
CA ILE A 6 24.18 -40.60 17.19
C ILE A 6 22.66 -40.44 17.24
N ASN A 7 21.94 -41.36 17.90
CA ASN A 7 20.48 -41.23 18.07
C ASN A 7 20.08 -40.09 19.03
N CYS A 8 20.92 -39.76 20.01
CA CYS A 8 20.68 -38.65 20.93
C CYS A 8 20.90 -37.30 20.22
N CYS A 9 22.01 -37.16 19.47
CA CYS A 9 22.27 -35.96 18.67
C CYS A 9 21.25 -35.76 17.54
N GLY A 10 20.84 -36.82 16.84
CA GLY A 10 19.82 -36.74 15.80
C GLY A 10 18.46 -36.27 16.32
N SER A 11 18.04 -36.76 17.50
CA SER A 11 16.77 -36.34 18.13
C SER A 11 16.83 -34.89 18.62
N ILE A 12 17.98 -34.44 19.15
CA ILE A 12 18.18 -33.04 19.57
C ILE A 12 18.18 -32.11 18.36
N ILE A 13 18.81 -32.47 17.25
CA ILE A 13 18.82 -31.67 16.02
C ILE A 13 17.41 -31.58 15.42
N ILE A 14 16.63 -32.67 15.43
CA ILE A 14 15.24 -32.65 15.00
C ILE A 14 14.39 -31.79 15.93
N TYR A 15 14.56 -31.89 17.26
CA TYR A 15 13.87 -31.01 18.21
C TYR A 15 14.26 -29.54 18.07
N VAL A 16 15.53 -29.24 17.78
CA VAL A 16 16.01 -27.87 17.53
C VAL A 16 15.51 -27.35 16.18
N LEU A 17 15.45 -28.17 15.14
CA LEU A 17 14.83 -27.81 13.85
C LEU A 17 13.32 -27.61 13.98
N PHE A 18 12.63 -28.47 14.73
CA PHE A 18 11.20 -28.32 15.01
C PHE A 18 10.93 -27.11 15.90
N ALA A 19 11.79 -26.84 16.90
CA ALA A 19 11.72 -25.63 17.72
C ALA A 19 12.07 -24.37 16.92
N CYS A 20 13.03 -24.40 16.00
CA CYS A 20 13.35 -23.30 15.09
C CYS A 20 12.19 -23.02 14.10
N LEU A 21 11.57 -24.06 13.53
CA LEU A 21 10.37 -23.94 12.71
C LEU A 21 9.15 -23.44 13.51
N LEU A 22 9.06 -23.76 14.80
CA LEU A 22 8.03 -23.23 15.70
C LEU A 22 8.32 -21.77 16.13
N VAL A 23 9.60 -21.39 16.27
CA VAL A 23 10.02 -20.02 16.63
C VAL A 23 9.90 -19.05 15.45
N GLU A 24 10.16 -19.47 14.21
CA GLU A 24 10.00 -18.64 13.00
C GLU A 24 8.55 -18.12 12.81
N ASN A 25 7.56 -18.87 13.29
CA ASN A 25 6.15 -18.57 13.05
C ASN A 25 5.50 -17.63 14.09
N CYS A 26 6.09 -17.50 15.29
CA CYS A 26 5.66 -16.51 16.29
C CYS A 26 6.30 -15.12 16.03
N VAL A 27 7.25 -15.05 15.10
CA VAL A 27 8.01 -13.83 14.74
C VAL A 27 7.32 -13.03 13.63
N ALA A 28 6.39 -13.62 12.87
CA ALA A 28 5.80 -12.99 11.68
C ALA A 28 5.04 -11.69 11.98
N LEU A 29 4.11 -11.69 12.95
CA LEU A 29 3.34 -10.50 13.30
C LEU A 29 4.18 -9.44 14.02
N LYS A 30 5.20 -9.85 14.80
CA LYS A 30 6.16 -8.92 15.44
C LYS A 30 7.08 -8.21 14.45
N ARG A 31 7.23 -8.74 13.23
CA ARG A 31 7.91 -8.06 12.12
C ARG A 31 7.03 -6.96 11.52
N THR A 32 5.71 -7.15 11.45
CA THR A 32 4.75 -6.20 10.85
C THR A 32 4.09 -5.25 11.85
N LEU A 33 4.09 -5.54 13.16
CA LEU A 33 3.48 -4.70 14.19
C LEU A 33 4.47 -4.43 15.35
N ARG A 34 4.59 -3.16 15.76
CA ARG A 34 5.32 -2.65 16.94
C ARG A 34 4.67 -3.12 18.22
N HIS A 35 3.35 -3.03 18.25
CA HIS A 35 2.55 -3.45 19.38
C HIS A 35 1.20 -3.97 18.88
N TYR A 36 0.73 -5.03 19.53
CA TYR A 36 -0.60 -5.57 19.33
C TYR A 36 -1.03 -6.26 20.61
N GLU A 37 -2.34 -6.31 20.84
CA GLU A 37 -2.95 -7.10 21.91
C GLU A 37 -3.75 -8.24 21.30
N VAL A 38 -3.83 -9.35 22.02
CA VAL A 38 -4.69 -10.49 21.65
C VAL A 38 -5.74 -10.65 22.72
N PHE A 39 -7.00 -10.71 22.33
CA PHE A 39 -8.12 -10.94 23.22
C PHE A 39 -9.08 -11.97 22.62
N HIS A 40 -9.89 -12.60 23.47
CA HIS A 40 -10.83 -13.64 23.09
C HIS A 40 -12.23 -13.07 22.90
N LYS A 41 -13.09 -13.76 22.15
CA LYS A 41 -14.49 -13.34 21.99
C LYS A 41 -15.25 -13.18 23.31
N ASP A 42 -14.86 -13.93 24.34
CA ASP A 42 -15.52 -13.89 25.66
C ASP A 42 -15.16 -12.62 26.44
N ASP A 43 -14.10 -11.90 26.03
CA ASP A 43 -13.74 -10.59 26.59
C ASP A 43 -14.63 -9.46 26.03
N VAL A 44 -15.49 -9.78 25.05
CA VAL A 44 -16.42 -8.84 24.42
C VAL A 44 -17.80 -9.02 25.04
N VAL A 45 -18.28 -7.98 25.72
CA VAL A 45 -19.66 -7.91 26.21
C VAL A 45 -20.54 -7.46 25.04
N HIS A 46 -21.38 -8.36 24.56
CA HIS A 46 -22.35 -8.08 23.50
C HIS A 46 -23.75 -7.91 24.09
N ARG A 47 -24.37 -6.75 23.85
CA ARG A 47 -25.76 -6.45 24.20
C ARG A 47 -26.54 -6.13 22.94
N ILE A 48 -27.60 -6.89 22.67
CA ILE A 48 -28.59 -6.51 21.64
C ILE A 48 -29.46 -5.43 22.27
N VAL A 49 -29.36 -4.21 21.75
CA VAL A 49 -30.09 -3.04 22.28
C VAL A 49 -31.48 -2.93 21.65
N LYS A 50 -31.67 -3.48 20.44
CA LYS A 50 -32.96 -3.45 19.73
C LYS A 50 -33.11 -4.67 18.82
N ARG A 51 -34.31 -5.27 18.84
CA ARG A 51 -34.79 -6.27 17.87
C ARG A 51 -36.26 -5.94 17.59
N GLY A 52 -36.61 -5.52 16.37
CA GLY A 52 -38.00 -5.18 16.08
C GLY A 52 -38.95 -6.38 16.21
N ALA A 53 -40.17 -6.11 16.67
CA ALA A 53 -41.19 -7.13 16.94
C ALA A 53 -41.69 -7.85 15.67
N LYS A 54 -41.44 -7.29 14.48
CA LYS A 54 -41.68 -7.92 13.17
C LYS A 54 -40.39 -7.93 12.36
N GLN A 55 -40.13 -9.07 11.71
CA GLN A 55 -38.96 -9.23 10.83
C GLN A 55 -39.17 -8.36 9.59
N SER A 56 -38.34 -7.33 9.44
CA SER A 56 -38.36 -6.32 8.38
C SER A 56 -36.97 -6.28 7.73
N SER A 57 -36.92 -6.01 6.42
CA SER A 57 -35.67 -5.87 5.65
C SER A 57 -34.90 -4.56 5.91
N ASN A 58 -35.36 -3.76 6.88
CA ASN A 58 -34.73 -2.50 7.25
C ASN A 58 -33.40 -2.73 8.01
N PRO A 59 -32.28 -2.11 7.60
CA PRO A 59 -30.97 -2.27 8.24
C PRO A 59 -30.95 -1.90 9.74
N TYR A 60 -31.89 -1.12 10.23
CA TYR A 60 -31.91 -0.62 11.62
C TYR A 60 -32.95 -1.30 12.51
N ASN A 61 -33.44 -2.45 12.04
CA ASN A 61 -34.31 -3.34 12.79
C ASN A 61 -33.57 -4.05 13.93
N THR A 62 -32.24 -4.15 13.85
CA THR A 62 -31.35 -4.71 14.88
C THR A 62 -30.22 -3.72 15.18
N ILE A 63 -30.08 -3.34 16.46
CA ILE A 63 -28.95 -2.51 16.92
C ILE A 63 -28.13 -3.35 17.88
N LYS A 64 -26.83 -3.45 17.61
CA LYS A 64 -25.89 -4.15 18.47
C LYS A 64 -25.00 -3.16 19.19
N GLU A 65 -24.82 -3.37 20.46
CA GLU A 65 -23.84 -2.66 21.27
C GLU A 65 -22.76 -3.64 21.69
N LEU A 66 -21.51 -3.27 21.43
CA LEU A 66 -20.34 -4.02 21.83
C LEU A 66 -19.55 -3.20 22.83
N GLU A 67 -19.20 -3.82 23.94
CA GLU A 67 -18.26 -3.26 24.91
C GLU A 67 -17.06 -4.20 25.07
N PHE A 68 -15.85 -3.67 24.89
CA PHE A 68 -14.62 -4.43 25.04
C PHE A 68 -13.45 -3.51 25.37
N LYS A 69 -12.45 -4.05 26.07
CA LYS A 69 -11.24 -3.32 26.45
C LYS A 69 -10.03 -3.85 25.68
N THR A 70 -9.33 -2.97 24.97
CA THR A 70 -8.07 -3.31 24.28
C THR A 70 -7.21 -2.07 24.07
N LEU A 71 -5.89 -2.27 23.97
CA LEU A 71 -4.86 -1.24 23.77
C LEU A 71 -4.98 -0.11 24.80
N GLY A 72 -5.29 -0.48 26.05
CA GLY A 72 -5.50 0.44 27.16
C GLY A 72 -6.77 1.31 27.09
N LYS A 73 -7.67 1.11 26.12
CA LYS A 73 -8.95 1.84 25.99
C LYS A 73 -10.15 0.92 26.19
N ASN A 74 -11.24 1.46 26.76
CA ASN A 74 -12.55 0.81 26.76
C ASN A 74 -13.37 1.33 25.59
N PHE A 75 -13.76 0.44 24.67
CA PHE A 75 -14.58 0.76 23.52
C PHE A 75 -16.02 0.35 23.79
N ARG A 76 -16.91 1.34 23.70
CA ARG A 76 -18.36 1.12 23.66
C ARG A 76 -18.87 1.51 22.29
N VAL A 77 -19.14 0.53 21.45
CA VAL A 77 -19.45 0.71 20.03
C VAL A 77 -20.93 0.41 19.78
N ILE A 78 -21.61 1.32 19.08
CA ILE A 78 -22.98 1.12 18.62
C ILE A 78 -22.91 0.77 17.14
N LEU A 79 -23.43 -0.39 16.78
CA LEU A 79 -23.39 -1.00 15.47
C LEU A 79 -24.79 -1.20 14.89
N HIS A 80 -24.91 -0.92 13.61
CA HIS A 80 -26.11 -1.10 12.80
C HIS A 80 -25.75 -1.87 11.53
N PRO A 81 -26.57 -2.84 11.11
CA PRO A 81 -26.41 -3.50 9.83
C PRO A 81 -26.19 -2.51 8.69
N HIS A 82 -25.23 -2.78 7.81
CA HIS A 82 -24.83 -1.92 6.71
C HIS A 82 -24.74 -2.71 5.40
N ARG A 83 -25.25 -2.13 4.30
CA ARG A 83 -25.35 -2.83 3.00
C ARG A 83 -24.90 -1.99 1.79
N ASP A 84 -24.38 -0.78 1.99
CA ASP A 84 -24.25 0.23 0.92
C ASP A 84 -23.26 -0.15 -0.18
N VAL A 85 -22.35 -1.08 0.11
CA VAL A 85 -21.37 -1.61 -0.85
C VAL A 85 -21.89 -2.78 -1.68
N LEU A 86 -23.08 -3.31 -1.41
CA LEU A 86 -23.65 -4.43 -2.16
C LEU A 86 -24.64 -3.92 -3.20
N HIS A 87 -24.43 -4.29 -4.46
CA HIS A 87 -25.36 -3.96 -5.54
C HIS A 87 -26.70 -4.69 -5.35
N SER A 88 -27.83 -4.10 -5.75
CA SER A 88 -29.17 -4.71 -5.66
C SER A 88 -29.29 -6.10 -6.31
N LYS A 89 -28.48 -6.35 -7.35
CA LYS A 89 -28.35 -7.65 -8.06
C LYS A 89 -27.12 -8.47 -7.64
N PHE A 90 -26.58 -8.25 -6.45
CA PHE A 90 -25.40 -8.93 -5.94
C PHE A 90 -25.56 -10.46 -5.96
N ARG A 91 -24.52 -11.16 -6.40
CA ARG A 91 -24.44 -12.63 -6.37
C ARG A 91 -23.04 -13.10 -5.98
N ALA A 92 -22.96 -14.13 -5.15
CA ALA A 92 -21.70 -14.76 -4.78
C ALA A 92 -21.70 -16.25 -5.17
N TYR A 93 -20.56 -16.72 -5.66
CA TYR A 93 -20.40 -18.08 -6.17
C TYR A 93 -19.13 -18.74 -5.62
N ALA A 94 -19.23 -20.03 -5.30
CA ALA A 94 -18.07 -20.90 -5.12
C ALA A 94 -17.87 -21.73 -6.40
N VAL A 95 -16.63 -21.84 -6.87
CA VAL A 95 -16.28 -22.54 -8.11
C VAL A 95 -15.32 -23.69 -7.80
N ASP A 96 -15.69 -24.88 -8.26
CA ASP A 96 -14.89 -26.10 -8.10
C ASP A 96 -13.80 -26.24 -9.18
N ALA A 97 -13.02 -27.32 -9.12
CA ALA A 97 -11.93 -27.57 -10.06
C ALA A 97 -12.40 -27.74 -11.52
N ASP A 98 -13.65 -28.15 -11.74
CA ASP A 98 -14.23 -28.39 -13.08
C ASP A 98 -14.94 -27.13 -13.62
N GLY A 99 -15.01 -26.05 -12.84
CA GLY A 99 -15.62 -24.78 -13.22
C GLY A 99 -17.11 -24.69 -12.90
N ASN A 100 -17.67 -25.60 -12.11
CA ASN A 100 -19.08 -25.54 -11.74
C ASN A 100 -19.31 -24.46 -10.68
N GLU A 101 -20.22 -23.52 -10.98
CA GLU A 101 -20.61 -22.47 -10.04
C GLU A 101 -21.70 -22.97 -9.07
N THR A 102 -21.46 -22.83 -7.77
CA THR A 102 -22.45 -23.03 -6.72
C THR A 102 -22.80 -21.70 -6.07
N VAL A 103 -24.09 -21.41 -5.93
CA VAL A 103 -24.54 -20.14 -5.34
C VAL A 103 -24.30 -20.17 -3.82
N VAL A 104 -23.62 -19.14 -3.32
CA VAL A 104 -23.39 -18.98 -1.88
C VAL A 104 -24.35 -17.92 -1.35
N HIS A 105 -25.27 -18.34 -0.49
CA HIS A 105 -26.16 -17.43 0.21
C HIS A 105 -25.43 -16.76 1.37
N LEU A 106 -25.36 -15.44 1.33
CA LEU A 106 -24.75 -14.64 2.38
C LEU A 106 -25.82 -14.07 3.28
N ASP A 107 -25.55 -14.13 4.58
CA ASP A 107 -26.33 -13.41 5.56
C ASP A 107 -25.79 -11.99 5.65
N HIS A 108 -26.49 -11.08 4.95
CA HIS A 108 -26.13 -9.66 4.84
C HIS A 108 -26.25 -8.92 6.19
N ASP A 109 -26.79 -9.55 7.24
CA ASP A 109 -26.96 -8.93 8.56
C ASP A 109 -25.71 -9.01 9.45
N ASN A 110 -24.59 -9.52 8.93
CA ASN A 110 -23.31 -9.65 9.67
C ASN A 110 -22.30 -8.53 9.41
N PHE A 111 -22.62 -7.59 8.51
CA PHE A 111 -21.84 -6.37 8.27
C PHE A 111 -22.50 -5.21 8.97
N TYR A 112 -21.70 -4.42 9.66
CA TYR A 112 -22.16 -3.33 10.48
C TYR A 112 -21.34 -2.07 10.23
N THR A 113 -22.03 -0.94 10.24
CA THR A 113 -21.42 0.37 10.44
C THR A 113 -21.86 0.93 11.77
N GLY A 114 -21.08 1.84 12.32
CA GLY A 114 -21.38 2.36 13.63
C GLY A 114 -20.47 3.49 14.05
N ARG A 115 -20.51 3.76 15.34
CA ARG A 115 -19.70 4.78 15.98
C ARG A 115 -19.32 4.37 17.39
N VAL A 116 -18.31 5.03 17.92
CA VAL A 116 -17.97 4.94 19.33
C VAL A 116 -18.92 5.85 20.11
N PHE A 117 -19.54 5.30 21.15
CA PHE A 117 -20.44 6.03 22.02
C PHE A 117 -19.75 7.28 22.60
N GLY A 118 -20.39 8.43 22.47
CA GLY A 118 -19.87 9.71 22.95
C GLY A 118 -18.79 10.38 22.09
N LYS A 119 -18.52 9.86 20.89
CA LYS A 119 -17.62 10.47 19.88
C LYS A 119 -18.38 10.63 18.55
N LEU A 120 -18.92 11.83 18.29
CA LEU A 120 -19.74 12.11 17.09
C LEU A 120 -18.95 11.98 15.78
N GLU A 121 -17.68 12.40 15.78
CA GLU A 121 -16.78 12.30 14.62
C GLU A 121 -16.11 10.92 14.46
N SER A 122 -16.59 9.89 15.18
CA SER A 122 -16.05 8.54 15.05
C SER A 122 -16.80 7.72 14.02
N SER A 123 -16.09 6.83 13.36
CA SER A 123 -16.64 5.90 12.36
C SER A 123 -16.16 4.50 12.66
N VAL A 124 -17.07 3.55 12.74
CA VAL A 124 -16.75 2.13 12.90
C VAL A 124 -17.29 1.33 11.73
N ARG A 125 -16.45 0.47 11.17
CA ARG A 125 -16.83 -0.57 10.21
C ARG A 125 -16.52 -1.90 10.85
N ALA A 126 -17.50 -2.78 10.91
CA ALA A 126 -17.42 -4.02 11.68
C ALA A 126 -18.06 -5.18 10.93
N HIS A 127 -17.43 -6.33 11.02
CA HIS A 127 -17.95 -7.61 10.58
C HIS A 127 -17.87 -8.58 11.75
N ILE A 128 -18.97 -9.28 12.03
CA ILE A 128 -19.09 -10.18 13.16
C ILE A 128 -19.48 -11.56 12.65
N GLU A 129 -18.63 -12.56 12.87
CA GLU A 129 -18.87 -13.95 12.46
C GLU A 129 -18.50 -14.89 13.61
N ASP A 130 -19.46 -15.68 14.07
CA ASP A 130 -19.33 -16.64 15.18
C ASP A 130 -18.73 -16.04 16.47
N GLY A 131 -19.03 -14.76 16.72
CA GLY A 131 -18.52 -13.98 17.86
C GLY A 131 -17.10 -13.45 17.68
N THR A 132 -16.44 -13.74 16.56
CA THR A 132 -15.16 -13.14 16.18
C THR A 132 -15.42 -11.82 15.46
N LEU A 133 -14.69 -10.78 15.84
CA LEU A 133 -14.82 -9.43 15.30
C LEU A 133 -13.73 -9.16 14.28
N THR A 134 -14.12 -8.57 13.15
CA THR A 134 -13.21 -7.86 12.24
C THR A 134 -13.67 -6.41 12.21
N MET A 135 -12.91 -5.48 12.76
CA MET A 135 -13.35 -4.09 12.94
C MET A 135 -12.27 -3.08 12.59
N SER A 136 -12.69 -1.95 12.01
CA SER A 136 -11.89 -0.74 11.87
C SER A 136 -12.62 0.39 12.61
N ILE A 137 -11.97 0.97 13.61
CA ILE A 137 -12.50 2.05 14.43
C ILE A 137 -11.67 3.28 14.17
N GLU A 138 -12.26 4.26 13.50
CA GLU A 138 -11.64 5.55 13.22
C GLU A 138 -12.09 6.57 14.27
N LEU A 139 -11.10 7.12 14.98
CA LEU A 139 -11.24 8.28 15.84
C LEU A 139 -10.47 9.46 15.22
N PRO A 140 -10.78 10.72 15.59
CA PRO A 140 -10.05 11.89 15.10
C PRO A 140 -8.54 11.81 15.32
N GLU A 141 -8.11 11.15 16.41
CA GLU A 141 -6.71 11.03 16.80
C GLU A 141 -5.99 9.79 16.28
N GLU A 142 -6.68 8.67 16.01
CA GLU A 142 -6.05 7.37 15.74
C GLU A 142 -7.04 6.37 15.11
N THR A 143 -6.55 5.40 14.35
CA THR A 143 -7.36 4.28 13.83
C THR A 143 -6.96 2.96 14.47
N TYR A 144 -7.94 2.19 14.93
CA TYR A 144 -7.77 0.88 15.56
C TYR A 144 -8.28 -0.21 14.62
N HIS A 145 -7.50 -1.27 14.47
CA HIS A 145 -7.85 -2.42 13.66
C HIS A 145 -7.95 -3.66 14.55
N ILE A 146 -8.98 -4.46 14.31
CA ILE A 146 -9.24 -5.73 14.98
C ILE A 146 -9.46 -6.78 13.90
N GLU A 147 -8.73 -7.89 13.95
CA GLU A 147 -8.88 -8.95 12.98
C GLU A 147 -8.64 -10.34 13.60
N PRO A 148 -9.17 -11.43 13.01
CA PRO A 148 -8.98 -12.76 13.55
C PRO A 148 -7.51 -13.17 13.62
N SER A 149 -7.07 -13.63 14.79
CA SER A 149 -5.66 -13.94 15.05
C SER A 149 -5.09 -15.02 14.13
N TRP A 150 -5.91 -16.00 13.73
CA TRP A 150 -5.47 -17.14 12.90
C TRP A 150 -4.92 -16.73 11.53
N ARG A 151 -5.28 -15.54 11.03
CA ARG A 151 -4.74 -14.99 9.77
C ARG A 151 -3.25 -14.69 9.88
N HIS A 152 -2.78 -14.32 11.07
CA HIS A 152 -1.43 -13.82 11.28
C HIS A 152 -0.58 -14.67 12.20
N LEU A 153 -1.24 -15.49 13.02
CA LEU A 153 -0.63 -16.31 14.06
C LEU A 153 -1.01 -17.78 13.81
N PRO A 154 -0.09 -18.62 13.30
CA PRO A 154 -0.36 -20.03 12.97
C PRO A 154 -0.79 -20.87 14.17
N THR A 155 -0.42 -20.47 15.39
CA THR A 155 -0.75 -21.14 16.66
C THR A 155 -1.88 -20.45 17.43
N ALA A 156 -2.64 -19.56 16.79
CA ALA A 156 -3.74 -18.86 17.43
C ALA A 156 -4.79 -19.82 17.99
N LYS A 157 -5.24 -19.55 19.22
CA LYS A 157 -6.43 -20.22 19.77
C LYS A 157 -7.66 -19.81 18.93
N LYS A 158 -8.60 -20.74 18.74
CA LYS A 158 -9.88 -20.45 18.06
C LYS A 158 -10.57 -19.23 18.71
N HIS A 159 -11.21 -18.39 17.90
CA HIS A 159 -11.93 -17.18 18.33
C HIS A 159 -11.10 -16.12 19.08
N THR A 160 -9.78 -16.11 18.88
CA THR A 160 -8.95 -14.98 19.31
C THR A 160 -8.85 -13.95 18.19
N MET A 161 -8.72 -12.68 18.59
CA MET A 161 -8.54 -11.54 17.70
C MET A 161 -7.28 -10.78 18.09
N VAL A 162 -6.63 -10.19 17.09
CA VAL A 162 -5.51 -9.26 17.23
C VAL A 162 -6.07 -7.85 17.11
N ALA A 163 -5.80 -6.99 18.09
CA ALA A 163 -6.02 -5.55 18.02
C ALA A 163 -4.68 -4.82 17.87
N TYR A 164 -4.63 -3.85 16.96
CA TYR A 164 -3.47 -3.00 16.76
C TYR A 164 -3.89 -1.60 16.32
N LYS A 165 -3.04 -0.60 16.60
CA LYS A 165 -3.24 0.75 16.07
C LYS A 165 -2.62 0.88 14.69
N THR A 166 -3.16 1.78 13.90
CA THR A 166 -2.51 2.28 12.70
C THR A 166 -1.08 2.75 13.03
N SER A 167 -0.87 3.44 14.15
CA SER A 167 0.48 3.85 14.57
C SER A 167 1.45 2.72 14.96
N ASP A 168 0.98 1.47 15.04
CA ASP A 168 1.81 0.32 15.42
C ASP A 168 2.27 -0.51 14.21
N VAL A 169 1.88 -0.18 12.97
CA VAL A 169 2.28 -0.96 11.77
C VAL A 169 3.75 -0.71 11.39
N LYS A 170 4.60 -1.73 11.48
CA LYS A 170 5.95 -1.73 10.92
C LYS A 170 5.86 -2.03 9.43
N LEU A 171 6.58 -1.24 8.64
CA LEU A 171 6.70 -1.46 7.21
C LEU A 171 7.88 -2.40 6.97
N ASN A 172 7.66 -3.49 6.24
CA ASN A 172 8.71 -4.48 5.95
C ASN A 172 9.31 -4.22 4.55
N GLN A 173 10.58 -3.80 4.46
CA GLN A 173 11.54 -4.28 3.42
C GLN A 173 12.98 -4.33 4.03
N HIS A 174 13.66 -5.46 4.16
CA HIS A 174 14.70 -5.94 3.22
C HIS A 174 15.07 -7.42 3.48
N ASP A 175 15.56 -8.12 2.44
CA ASP A 175 16.61 -9.13 2.59
C ASP A 175 17.62 -9.09 1.41
N ALA A 176 18.88 -8.86 1.75
CA ALA A 176 20.09 -9.59 1.34
C ALA A 176 20.46 -9.88 -0.15
N GLN A 177 20.13 -9.08 -1.17
CA GLN A 177 20.80 -9.25 -2.49
C GLN A 177 21.08 -7.99 -3.33
N GLY A 178 20.86 -6.76 -2.82
CA GLY A 178 21.22 -5.55 -3.57
C GLY A 178 20.38 -5.30 -4.84
N ILE A 179 19.24 -5.96 -4.98
CA ILE A 179 18.20 -5.64 -5.97
C ILE A 179 16.96 -5.25 -5.18
N VAL A 180 16.43 -4.08 -5.50
CA VAL A 180 15.37 -3.42 -4.72
C VAL A 180 14.02 -3.80 -5.31
N PRO A 181 13.05 -4.26 -4.50
CA PRO A 181 11.74 -4.63 -5.00
C PRO A 181 10.78 -3.43 -5.15
N LYS A 182 10.17 -3.28 -6.32
CA LYS A 182 9.01 -2.40 -6.55
C LYS A 182 7.79 -2.95 -5.82
N THR A 183 7.11 -2.14 -5.03
CA THR A 183 5.99 -2.68 -4.25
C THR A 183 4.66 -2.68 -5.01
N CYS A 184 4.48 -1.84 -6.02
CA CYS A 184 3.32 -1.82 -6.92
C CYS A 184 3.79 -1.54 -8.36
N GLY A 185 3.09 -2.06 -9.36
CA GLY A 185 3.38 -1.82 -10.79
C GLY A 185 2.13 -1.46 -11.57
N TYR A 186 2.28 -0.96 -12.80
CA TYR A 186 1.14 -0.67 -13.67
C TYR A 186 1.47 -0.96 -15.15
N ILE A 187 0.43 -1.17 -15.96
CA ILE A 187 0.55 -1.33 -17.41
C ILE A 187 -0.23 -0.24 -18.13
N LYS A 188 0.42 0.47 -19.06
CA LYS A 188 -0.22 1.39 -20.01
C LYS A 188 -0.18 0.77 -21.41
N GLU A 189 -1.30 0.22 -21.86
CA GLU A 189 -1.46 -0.31 -23.23
C GLU A 189 -1.95 0.79 -24.19
N GLY A 190 -1.44 0.79 -25.43
CA GLY A 190 -1.88 1.73 -26.49
C GLY A 190 -0.95 2.89 -26.84
N ARG A 191 0.35 2.82 -26.53
CA ARG A 191 1.38 3.77 -27.03
C ARG A 191 1.38 3.92 -28.55
N GLU A 192 0.96 2.91 -29.31
CA GLU A 192 0.90 2.95 -30.77
C GLU A 192 -0.14 3.96 -31.32
N LEU A 193 -1.09 4.42 -30.50
CA LEU A 193 -2.05 5.49 -30.82
C LEU A 193 -1.61 6.87 -30.27
N GLU A 194 -0.41 6.95 -29.69
CA GLU A 194 0.28 8.20 -29.38
C GLU A 194 1.13 8.60 -30.61
N SER A 195 0.51 8.80 -31.78
CA SER A 195 1.15 9.56 -32.84
C SER A 195 1.33 11.01 -32.38
N ASN A 196 2.52 11.55 -32.64
CA ASN A 196 2.89 12.95 -32.43
C ASN A 196 2.05 13.89 -33.30
N ASP A 197 0.77 14.09 -32.98
CA ASP A 197 0.01 15.22 -33.51
C ASP A 197 0.35 16.46 -32.67
N ILE A 198 1.61 16.89 -32.78
CA ILE A 198 1.95 18.30 -32.64
C ILE A 198 1.48 18.92 -33.95
N ASP A 199 0.26 19.45 -33.94
CA ASP A 199 -0.32 20.18 -35.08
C ASP A 199 0.39 21.54 -35.18
N ASP A 200 1.54 21.53 -35.87
CA ASP A 200 2.40 22.70 -36.13
C ASP A 200 1.93 23.54 -37.34
N ASN A 201 0.63 23.52 -37.69
CA ASN A 201 0.11 24.37 -38.76
C ASN A 201 -1.31 24.89 -38.48
N ALA A 202 -1.42 25.91 -37.63
CA ALA A 202 -2.58 26.79 -37.61
C ALA A 202 -2.20 28.18 -38.14
N GLU A 203 -2.14 28.30 -39.47
CA GLU A 203 -2.25 29.60 -40.13
C GLU A 203 -3.62 30.24 -39.83
N HIS A 204 -3.56 31.54 -39.56
CA HIS A 204 -4.64 32.48 -39.33
C HIS A 204 -5.97 32.20 -40.06
N LEU A 205 -6.97 31.67 -39.34
CA LEU A 205 -8.38 31.90 -39.66
C LEU A 205 -9.17 32.16 -38.37
N ALA A 206 -9.50 33.43 -38.17
CA ALA A 206 -10.38 33.90 -37.11
C ALA A 206 -11.72 33.16 -37.17
N ARG A 207 -12.05 32.42 -36.11
CA ARG A 207 -13.39 31.90 -35.87
C ARG A 207 -13.83 32.26 -34.46
N GLU A 208 -14.98 32.92 -34.40
CA GLU A 208 -15.57 33.52 -33.21
C GLU A 208 -15.68 32.56 -32.03
N LYS A 209 -15.33 33.11 -30.86
CA LYS A 209 -15.51 32.52 -29.55
C LYS A 209 -17.01 32.34 -29.30
N ARG A 210 -17.57 31.18 -29.65
CA ARG A 210 -18.86 30.77 -29.09
C ARG A 210 -18.62 30.42 -27.63
N GLN A 211 -19.20 31.23 -26.76
CA GLN A 211 -19.32 31.03 -25.33
C GLN A 211 -19.86 29.62 -25.12
N ALA A 212 -19.00 28.69 -24.71
CA ALA A 212 -19.44 27.39 -24.24
C ALA A 212 -20.09 27.65 -22.89
N ASP A 213 -21.41 27.51 -22.82
CA ASP A 213 -22.10 27.37 -21.54
C ASP A 213 -21.31 26.37 -20.70
N GLN A 214 -20.97 26.80 -19.49
CA GLN A 214 -20.23 26.03 -18.50
C GLN A 214 -21.11 24.84 -18.10
N TYR A 215 -21.02 23.74 -18.86
CA TYR A 215 -21.75 22.51 -18.57
C TYR A 215 -21.27 21.95 -17.24
N GLU A 216 -22.04 22.21 -16.19
CA GLU A 216 -21.79 21.74 -14.84
C GLU A 216 -22.04 20.22 -14.82
N TYR A 217 -20.95 19.44 -14.86
CA TYR A 217 -21.02 17.99 -14.82
C TYR A 217 -21.45 17.53 -13.42
N THR A 218 -22.74 17.21 -13.26
CA THR A 218 -23.29 16.57 -12.06
C THR A 218 -23.42 15.06 -12.30
N PRO A 219 -22.51 14.22 -11.75
CA PRO A 219 -22.58 12.79 -11.96
C PRO A 219 -23.79 12.21 -11.22
N THR A 220 -24.80 11.74 -11.96
CA THR A 220 -25.93 10.97 -11.39
C THR A 220 -25.56 9.51 -11.14
N LYS A 221 -24.65 8.97 -11.95
CA LYS A 221 -24.10 7.61 -11.86
C LYS A 221 -22.74 7.63 -11.18
N THR A 222 -22.71 7.32 -9.88
CA THR A 222 -21.52 7.47 -9.04
C THR A 222 -20.97 6.15 -8.50
N ARG A 223 -21.61 5.00 -8.78
CA ARG A 223 -21.18 3.68 -8.30
C ARG A 223 -20.59 2.84 -9.44
N CYS A 224 -19.35 2.39 -9.30
CA CYS A 224 -18.67 1.45 -10.20
C CYS A 224 -18.98 0.01 -9.78
N PRO A 225 -19.74 -0.79 -10.58
CA PRO A 225 -20.04 -2.17 -10.24
C PRO A 225 -18.82 -3.09 -10.40
N LEU A 226 -18.42 -3.76 -9.32
CA LEU A 226 -17.23 -4.63 -9.25
C LEU A 226 -17.56 -6.10 -9.45
N LEU A 227 -16.66 -6.80 -10.14
CA LEU A 227 -16.45 -8.25 -10.05
C LEU A 227 -15.21 -8.50 -9.19
N LEU A 228 -15.36 -9.22 -8.09
CA LEU A 228 -14.22 -9.66 -7.27
C LEU A 228 -14.02 -11.15 -7.46
N VAL A 229 -12.79 -11.56 -7.75
CA VAL A 229 -12.44 -12.98 -7.91
C VAL A 229 -11.36 -13.33 -6.89
N ALA A 230 -11.61 -14.32 -6.03
CA ALA A 230 -10.60 -14.93 -5.19
C ALA A 230 -10.20 -16.28 -5.79
N ASP A 231 -8.90 -16.47 -6.00
CA ASP A 231 -8.37 -17.75 -6.43
C ASP A 231 -8.30 -18.76 -5.27
N TYR A 232 -7.98 -20.02 -5.59
CA TYR A 232 -7.91 -21.10 -4.61
C TYR A 232 -6.86 -20.85 -3.52
N ARG A 233 -5.80 -20.09 -3.85
CA ARG A 233 -4.72 -19.74 -2.91
C ARG A 233 -5.22 -18.73 -1.89
N PHE A 234 -5.90 -17.68 -2.33
CA PHE A 234 -6.53 -16.70 -1.46
C PHE A 234 -7.64 -17.33 -0.60
N PHE A 235 -8.45 -18.22 -1.19
CA PHE A 235 -9.45 -19.01 -0.47
C PHE A 235 -8.84 -19.84 0.67
N GLN A 236 -7.71 -20.51 0.43
CA GLN A 236 -7.03 -21.31 1.44
C GLN A 236 -6.40 -20.43 2.54
N GLU A 237 -5.65 -19.41 2.13
CA GLU A 237 -4.74 -18.68 3.02
C GLU A 237 -5.45 -17.53 3.75
N MET A 238 -6.30 -16.78 3.04
CA MET A 238 -7.08 -15.67 3.61
C MET A 238 -8.51 -16.08 3.95
N GLY A 239 -9.06 -17.11 3.30
CA GLY A 239 -10.37 -17.65 3.66
C GLY A 239 -10.34 -18.71 4.76
N GLY A 240 -9.16 -19.28 5.07
CA GLY A 240 -9.05 -20.44 5.94
C GLY A 240 -9.74 -21.68 5.37
N GLY A 241 -9.89 -21.75 4.04
CA GLY A 241 -10.64 -22.80 3.35
C GLY A 241 -12.17 -22.69 3.52
N ASN A 242 -12.68 -21.52 3.91
CA ASN A 242 -14.12 -21.27 4.05
C ASN A 242 -14.60 -20.16 3.12
N THR A 243 -15.55 -20.49 2.24
CA THR A 243 -16.00 -19.58 1.18
C THR A 243 -16.71 -18.36 1.75
N LYS A 244 -17.53 -18.55 2.79
CA LYS A 244 -18.27 -17.47 3.45
C LYS A 244 -17.29 -16.49 4.10
N THR A 245 -16.27 -17.00 4.79
CA THR A 245 -15.21 -16.18 5.39
C THR A 245 -14.40 -15.43 4.33
N THR A 246 -14.09 -16.04 3.18
CA THR A 246 -13.44 -15.35 2.06
C THR A 246 -14.30 -14.21 1.52
N ILE A 247 -15.57 -14.47 1.23
CA ILE A 247 -16.48 -13.45 0.70
C ILE A 247 -16.64 -12.30 1.71
N ASN A 248 -16.81 -12.62 2.99
CA ASN A 248 -16.95 -11.61 4.03
C ASN A 248 -15.72 -10.70 4.15
N TYR A 249 -14.53 -11.27 4.02
CA TYR A 249 -13.29 -10.51 3.99
C TYR A 249 -13.26 -9.54 2.81
N LEU A 250 -13.60 -10.01 1.61
CA LEU A 250 -13.62 -9.18 0.39
C LEU A 250 -14.64 -8.04 0.50
N ILE A 251 -15.85 -8.30 1.01
CA ILE A 251 -16.86 -7.25 1.22
C ILE A 251 -16.32 -6.18 2.17
N SER A 252 -15.74 -6.60 3.30
CA SER A 252 -15.19 -5.69 4.30
C SER A 252 -14.02 -4.86 3.76
N LEU A 253 -13.18 -5.45 2.90
CA LEU A 253 -12.07 -4.76 2.24
C LEU A 253 -12.58 -3.68 1.28
N ILE A 254 -13.50 -4.03 0.38
CA ILE A 254 -14.05 -3.07 -0.57
C ILE A 254 -14.86 -1.98 0.14
N ASP A 255 -15.51 -2.27 1.26
CA ASP A 255 -16.19 -1.27 2.10
C ASP A 255 -15.23 -0.17 2.58
N ARG A 256 -14.04 -0.56 3.07
CA ARG A 256 -13.00 0.40 3.52
C ARG A 256 -12.38 1.16 2.34
N VAL A 257 -12.12 0.49 1.22
CA VAL A 257 -11.61 1.14 -0.01
C VAL A 257 -12.64 2.12 -0.58
N HIS A 258 -13.93 1.75 -0.60
CA HIS A 258 -15.03 2.60 -1.06
C HIS A 258 -15.05 3.94 -0.34
N LYS A 259 -14.81 3.94 0.98
CA LYS A 259 -14.72 5.16 1.78
C LYS A 259 -13.71 6.16 1.23
N ILE A 260 -12.50 5.71 0.93
CA ILE A 260 -11.41 6.56 0.42
C ILE A 260 -11.87 7.31 -0.84
N TYR A 261 -12.53 6.61 -1.75
CA TYR A 261 -13.01 7.18 -3.01
C TYR A 261 -14.25 8.06 -2.83
N ASN A 262 -15.18 7.64 -1.99
CA ASN A 262 -16.45 8.34 -1.75
C ASN A 262 -16.23 9.69 -1.07
N ASP A 263 -15.30 9.73 -0.12
CA ASP A 263 -14.95 10.93 0.64
C ASP A 263 -14.02 11.88 -0.15
N THR A 264 -13.44 11.40 -1.27
CA THR A 264 -12.59 12.22 -2.13
C THR A 264 -13.41 13.21 -2.97
N VAL A 265 -12.97 14.46 -2.98
CA VAL A 265 -13.50 15.51 -3.87
C VAL A 265 -12.65 15.57 -5.13
N TRP A 266 -13.25 15.24 -6.27
CA TRP A 266 -12.59 15.17 -7.57
C TRP A 266 -12.54 16.54 -8.24
N GLN A 267 -11.52 17.33 -7.88
CA GLN A 267 -11.28 18.68 -8.38
C GLN A 267 -9.85 18.84 -8.90
N ASP A 268 -9.67 19.77 -9.84
CA ASP A 268 -8.36 20.08 -10.44
C ASP A 268 -7.65 21.22 -9.71
N ARG A 269 -8.40 22.27 -9.37
CA ARG A 269 -7.94 23.41 -8.59
C ARG A 269 -8.94 23.74 -7.50
N SER A 270 -8.49 24.38 -6.42
CA SER A 270 -9.33 24.74 -5.27
C SER A 270 -10.39 25.82 -5.57
N ASP A 271 -10.29 26.49 -6.71
CA ASP A 271 -11.22 27.52 -7.20
C ASP A 271 -12.31 26.98 -8.13
N GLN A 272 -12.26 25.69 -8.51
CA GLN A 272 -13.30 25.01 -9.29
C GLN A 272 -14.15 24.10 -8.40
N GLU A 273 -15.46 24.09 -8.62
CA GLU A 273 -16.34 23.11 -7.99
C GLU A 273 -16.01 21.70 -8.52
N GLY A 274 -15.57 20.84 -7.61
CA GLY A 274 -15.40 19.40 -7.85
C GLY A 274 -16.70 18.63 -7.64
N PHE A 275 -16.70 17.37 -8.04
CA PHE A 275 -17.76 16.43 -7.68
C PHE A 275 -17.26 15.43 -6.64
N LYS A 276 -18.18 14.93 -5.81
CA LYS A 276 -17.90 14.00 -4.70
C LYS A 276 -18.82 12.79 -4.77
N GLY A 277 -18.57 11.81 -3.89
CA GLY A 277 -19.45 10.66 -3.75
C GLY A 277 -19.30 9.62 -4.85
N MET A 278 -18.16 9.58 -5.56
CA MET A 278 -17.84 8.50 -6.49
C MET A 278 -17.29 7.30 -5.72
N GLY A 279 -17.69 6.08 -6.08
CA GLY A 279 -17.26 4.91 -5.33
C GLY A 279 -17.61 3.59 -6.02
N PHE A 280 -17.72 2.54 -5.23
CA PHE A 280 -17.85 1.16 -5.72
C PHE A 280 -19.10 0.49 -5.14
N VAL A 281 -19.62 -0.48 -5.89
CA VAL A 281 -20.61 -1.46 -5.41
C VAL A 281 -20.21 -2.83 -5.91
N ILE A 282 -20.35 -3.86 -5.08
CA ILE A 282 -20.01 -5.23 -5.41
C ILE A 282 -21.20 -5.85 -6.11
N LYS A 283 -21.02 -6.26 -7.37
CA LYS A 283 -22.06 -6.89 -8.19
C LYS A 283 -21.92 -8.40 -8.27
N LYS A 284 -20.70 -8.93 -8.34
CA LYS A 284 -20.44 -10.38 -8.32
C LYS A 284 -19.17 -10.69 -7.52
N ILE A 285 -19.21 -11.74 -6.69
CA ILE A 285 -18.02 -12.34 -6.08
C ILE A 285 -17.91 -13.79 -6.57
N VAL A 286 -16.71 -14.18 -7.00
CA VAL A 286 -16.37 -15.56 -7.37
C VAL A 286 -15.23 -16.02 -6.48
N VAL A 287 -15.41 -17.14 -5.80
CA VAL A 287 -14.37 -17.77 -4.98
C VAL A 287 -14.08 -19.15 -5.53
N HIS A 288 -12.88 -19.36 -6.05
CA HIS A 288 -12.44 -20.68 -6.45
C HIS A 288 -12.05 -21.47 -5.19
N SER A 289 -12.71 -22.60 -4.92
CA SER A 289 -12.35 -23.46 -3.78
C SER A 289 -11.18 -24.40 -4.11
N GLU A 290 -11.00 -24.69 -5.40
CA GLU A 290 -10.01 -25.62 -5.92
C GLU A 290 -9.31 -25.02 -7.16
N PRO A 291 -8.10 -25.49 -7.49
CA PRO A 291 -7.43 -25.07 -8.72
C PRO A 291 -8.19 -25.58 -9.95
N THR A 292 -8.30 -24.71 -10.96
CA THR A 292 -9.00 -25.05 -12.20
C THR A 292 -8.26 -26.13 -12.99
N ARG A 293 -8.96 -27.19 -13.38
CA ARG A 293 -8.44 -28.25 -14.24
C ARG A 293 -8.38 -27.78 -15.68
N LEU A 294 -7.22 -27.95 -16.29
CA LEU A 294 -6.97 -27.52 -17.66
C LEU A 294 -7.04 -28.69 -18.63
N ARG A 295 -7.58 -28.43 -19.82
CA ARG A 295 -7.39 -29.29 -21.00
C ARG A 295 -6.13 -28.79 -21.74
N GLY A 296 -5.40 -29.70 -22.39
CA GLY A 296 -4.03 -29.44 -22.84
C GLY A 296 -3.88 -28.17 -23.70
N GLY A 297 -2.93 -27.30 -23.33
CA GLY A 297 -2.55 -26.09 -24.08
C GLY A 297 -3.16 -24.77 -23.59
N GLU A 298 -4.16 -24.82 -22.71
CA GLU A 298 -4.81 -23.63 -22.14
C GLU A 298 -4.13 -23.18 -20.83
N ALA A 299 -4.18 -21.87 -20.55
CA ALA A 299 -3.71 -21.30 -19.29
C ALA A 299 -4.86 -20.59 -18.60
N HIS A 300 -5.01 -20.80 -17.29
CA HIS A 300 -6.03 -20.17 -16.47
C HIS A 300 -5.40 -19.55 -15.22
N TYR A 301 -5.89 -18.39 -14.79
CA TYR A 301 -5.31 -17.62 -13.68
C TYR A 301 -5.34 -18.41 -12.35
N ASN A 302 -6.35 -19.29 -12.19
CA ASN A 302 -6.56 -20.16 -11.03
C ASN A 302 -5.94 -21.57 -11.18
N MET A 303 -5.01 -21.79 -12.13
CA MET A 303 -4.35 -23.10 -12.29
C MET A 303 -3.24 -23.34 -11.26
N ILE A 304 -2.90 -24.61 -11.00
CA ILE A 304 -1.75 -24.96 -10.16
C ILE A 304 -0.47 -24.55 -10.88
N ARG A 305 0.17 -23.51 -10.36
CA ARG A 305 1.47 -23.03 -10.82
C ARG A 305 2.15 -22.27 -9.70
N GLU A 306 3.35 -22.72 -9.33
CA GLU A 306 4.11 -22.18 -8.20
C GLU A 306 4.67 -20.78 -8.47
N LYS A 307 5.05 -20.50 -9.73
CA LYS A 307 5.62 -19.22 -10.13
C LYS A 307 4.84 -18.60 -11.27
N TRP A 308 4.26 -17.44 -11.01
CA TRP A 308 3.61 -16.60 -11.98
C TRP A 308 4.41 -15.32 -12.17
N ASP A 309 4.64 -14.96 -13.43
CA ASP A 309 4.95 -13.57 -13.76
C ASP A 309 3.66 -12.74 -13.59
N VAL A 310 3.75 -11.61 -12.91
CA VAL A 310 2.58 -10.80 -12.52
C VAL A 310 1.86 -10.23 -13.73
N ARG A 311 2.59 -9.81 -14.77
CA ARG A 311 2.01 -9.28 -16.02
C ARG A 311 1.27 -10.38 -16.76
N ASN A 312 1.87 -11.56 -16.88
CA ASN A 312 1.24 -12.71 -17.52
C ASN A 312 -0.02 -13.17 -16.76
N LEU A 313 0.01 -13.19 -15.42
CA LEU A 313 -1.17 -13.54 -14.62
C LEU A 313 -2.32 -12.56 -14.87
N LEU A 314 -2.03 -11.25 -14.88
CA LEU A 314 -3.03 -10.22 -15.16
C LEU A 314 -3.59 -10.35 -16.58
N GLU A 315 -2.73 -10.63 -17.58
CA GLU A 315 -3.18 -10.84 -18.95
C GLU A 315 -4.09 -12.07 -19.07
N VAL A 316 -3.73 -13.19 -18.44
CA VAL A 316 -4.57 -14.41 -18.43
C VAL A 316 -5.90 -14.16 -17.73
N PHE A 317 -5.91 -13.44 -16.61
CA PHE A 317 -7.13 -13.04 -15.92
C PHE A 317 -8.02 -12.17 -16.82
N SER A 318 -7.42 -11.28 -17.62
CA SER A 318 -8.13 -10.35 -18.50
C SER A 318 -8.79 -10.99 -19.72
N ARG A 319 -8.57 -12.29 -19.97
CA ARG A 319 -9.20 -13.03 -21.08
C ARG A 319 -10.65 -13.41 -20.81
N GLU A 320 -11.10 -13.28 -19.57
CA GLU A 320 -12.41 -13.74 -19.13
C GLU A 320 -13.54 -12.88 -19.71
N TYR A 321 -14.45 -13.51 -20.46
CA TYR A 321 -15.55 -12.83 -21.16
C TYR A 321 -16.48 -12.06 -20.23
N SER A 322 -16.67 -12.56 -19.00
CA SER A 322 -17.59 -11.95 -18.04
C SER A 322 -17.18 -10.54 -17.58
N HIS A 323 -15.91 -10.14 -17.77
CA HIS A 323 -15.40 -8.84 -17.33
C HIS A 323 -16.10 -7.65 -18.01
N LYS A 324 -16.67 -7.84 -19.21
CA LYS A 324 -17.43 -6.82 -19.95
C LYS A 324 -18.65 -6.28 -19.21
N ASP A 325 -19.24 -7.08 -18.31
CA ASP A 325 -20.51 -6.77 -17.62
C ASP A 325 -20.31 -5.92 -16.35
N PHE A 326 -19.05 -5.56 -16.05
CA PHE A 326 -18.63 -4.86 -14.85
C PHE A 326 -17.86 -3.59 -15.21
N CYS A 327 -17.90 -2.62 -14.30
CA CYS A 327 -17.06 -1.45 -14.42
C CYS A 327 -15.58 -1.82 -14.26
N LEU A 328 -15.30 -2.73 -13.33
CA LEU A 328 -13.97 -3.21 -13.00
C LEU A 328 -14.03 -4.66 -12.47
N ALA A 329 -13.06 -5.48 -12.88
CA ALA A 329 -12.83 -6.82 -12.37
C ALA A 329 -11.49 -6.89 -11.60
N HIS A 330 -11.47 -7.50 -10.42
CA HIS A 330 -10.25 -7.55 -9.60
C HIS A 330 -9.98 -8.95 -9.07
N LEU A 331 -8.74 -9.43 -9.28
CA LEU A 331 -8.27 -10.72 -8.79
C LEU A 331 -7.54 -10.57 -7.46
N PHE A 332 -7.97 -11.33 -6.46
CA PHE A 332 -7.29 -11.51 -5.19
C PHE A 332 -6.61 -12.87 -5.17
N THR A 333 -5.30 -12.86 -4.88
CA THR A 333 -4.45 -14.06 -4.84
C THR A 333 -3.57 -14.04 -3.60
N ASP A 334 -3.05 -15.19 -3.17
CA ASP A 334 -2.00 -15.26 -2.14
C ASP A 334 -0.61 -15.55 -2.74
N LEU A 335 -0.37 -15.11 -3.99
CA LEU A 335 0.87 -15.37 -4.71
C LEU A 335 1.94 -14.35 -4.32
N LYS A 336 3.13 -14.85 -3.97
CA LYS A 336 4.31 -14.01 -3.88
C LYS A 336 4.83 -13.72 -5.30
N PHE A 337 4.92 -12.45 -5.68
CA PHE A 337 5.53 -12.04 -6.94
C PHE A 337 7.02 -11.71 -6.77
N GLU A 338 7.79 -11.95 -7.84
CA GLU A 338 9.17 -11.50 -7.92
C GLU A 338 9.23 -9.97 -7.96
N GLY A 339 10.27 -9.38 -7.39
CA GLY A 339 10.37 -7.93 -7.26
C GLY A 339 9.43 -7.31 -6.22
N GLY A 340 8.75 -8.10 -5.39
CA GLY A 340 8.01 -7.63 -4.21
C GLY A 340 6.73 -6.85 -4.51
N ILE A 341 6.21 -7.03 -5.72
CA ILE A 341 4.98 -6.46 -6.21
C ILE A 341 3.80 -7.03 -5.41
N LEU A 342 2.96 -6.17 -4.85
CA LEU A 342 1.73 -6.52 -4.13
C LEU A 342 0.49 -6.35 -5.01
N GLY A 343 0.59 -5.64 -6.14
CA GLY A 343 -0.53 -5.42 -7.04
C GLY A 343 -0.08 -4.99 -8.44
N LEU A 344 -0.96 -5.21 -9.40
CA LEU A 344 -0.78 -4.76 -10.79
C LEU A 344 -2.14 -4.45 -11.42
N ALA A 345 -2.21 -3.34 -12.15
CA ALA A 345 -3.42 -2.90 -12.82
C ALA A 345 -3.16 -2.26 -14.19
N TYR A 346 -4.16 -2.32 -15.07
CA TYR A 346 -4.18 -1.53 -16.31
C TYR A 346 -4.63 -0.10 -16.03
N VAL A 347 -3.85 0.87 -16.50
CA VAL A 347 -4.13 2.29 -16.25
C VAL A 347 -5.26 2.79 -17.15
N GLY A 348 -6.25 3.46 -16.55
CA GLY A 348 -7.31 4.14 -17.26
C GLY A 348 -6.81 5.37 -18.02
N SER A 349 -7.25 5.56 -19.27
CA SER A 349 -6.97 6.77 -20.03
C SER A 349 -8.22 7.62 -20.23
N PRO A 350 -8.10 8.98 -20.27
CA PRO A 350 -9.22 9.88 -20.45
C PRO A 350 -9.75 9.90 -21.89
N ARG A 351 -9.06 9.26 -22.84
CA ARG A 351 -9.55 9.12 -24.21
C ARG A 351 -10.74 8.15 -24.20
N ARG A 352 -11.86 8.58 -24.79
CA ARG A 352 -13.11 7.80 -24.78
C ARG A 352 -12.95 6.38 -25.29
N ASN A 353 -12.15 6.15 -26.34
CA ASN A 353 -12.01 4.83 -26.97
C ASN A 353 -10.67 4.15 -26.67
N SER A 354 -9.87 4.69 -25.75
CA SER A 354 -8.64 4.02 -25.34
C SER A 354 -8.94 2.85 -24.42
N VAL A 355 -8.17 1.78 -24.63
CA VAL A 355 -8.17 0.59 -23.79
C VAL A 355 -7.50 0.86 -22.43
N GLY A 356 -7.71 -0.03 -21.45
CA GLY A 356 -7.23 0.11 -20.08
C GLY A 356 -8.19 0.79 -19.10
N GLY A 357 -8.22 0.28 -17.87
CA GLY A 357 -8.94 0.80 -16.71
C GLY A 357 -10.46 0.70 -16.81
N ILE A 358 -11.16 1.54 -16.03
CA ILE A 358 -12.62 1.52 -15.92
C ILE A 358 -13.33 1.71 -17.27
N CYS A 359 -14.48 1.04 -17.42
CA CYS A 359 -15.37 1.14 -18.60
C CYS A 359 -14.65 1.02 -19.96
N THR A 360 -13.65 0.13 -20.03
CA THR A 360 -12.83 -0.05 -21.23
C THR A 360 -13.55 -0.88 -22.32
N PRO A 361 -13.34 -0.59 -23.62
CA PRO A 361 -13.82 -1.46 -24.68
C PRO A 361 -12.97 -2.73 -24.83
N GLU A 362 -13.49 -3.69 -25.58
CA GLU A 362 -12.82 -4.95 -25.92
C GLU A 362 -11.49 -4.67 -26.66
N TYR A 363 -10.43 -5.40 -26.29
CA TYR A 363 -9.12 -5.27 -26.91
C TYR A 363 -8.63 -6.59 -27.50
N PHE A 364 -8.29 -6.62 -28.79
CA PHE A 364 -7.82 -7.84 -29.44
C PHE A 364 -6.29 -7.86 -29.49
N LYS A 365 -5.67 -8.86 -28.87
CA LYS A 365 -4.21 -9.06 -28.87
C LYS A 365 -3.88 -10.54 -28.99
N ASN A 366 -2.98 -10.89 -29.91
CA ASN A 366 -2.46 -12.27 -30.11
C ASN A 366 -3.56 -13.35 -30.26
N GLY A 367 -4.67 -13.02 -30.93
CA GLY A 367 -5.79 -13.95 -31.14
C GLY A 367 -6.73 -14.11 -29.94
N TYR A 368 -6.50 -13.38 -28.84
CA TYR A 368 -7.39 -13.33 -27.68
C TYR A 368 -8.13 -11.99 -27.61
N THR A 369 -9.36 -12.04 -27.07
CA THR A 369 -10.09 -10.84 -26.65
C THR A 369 -9.76 -10.59 -25.19
N LEU A 370 -9.24 -9.41 -24.89
CA LEU A 370 -8.84 -8.97 -23.56
C LEU A 370 -9.77 -7.86 -23.07
N TYR A 371 -10.10 -7.94 -21.79
CA TYR A 371 -10.89 -6.96 -21.05
C TYR A 371 -9.98 -6.29 -20.04
N LEU A 372 -9.42 -5.14 -20.43
CA LEU A 372 -8.39 -4.42 -19.65
C LEU A 372 -8.98 -3.55 -18.52
N ASN A 373 -10.24 -3.78 -18.13
CA ASN A 373 -10.86 -3.24 -16.91
C ASN A 373 -10.54 -4.15 -15.72
N SER A 374 -9.27 -4.53 -15.60
CA SER A 374 -8.81 -5.56 -14.70
C SER A 374 -7.61 -5.11 -13.88
N GLY A 375 -7.54 -5.62 -12.65
CA GLY A 375 -6.40 -5.49 -11.76
C GLY A 375 -6.26 -6.74 -10.90
N LEU A 376 -5.14 -6.84 -10.18
CA LEU A 376 -4.93 -7.86 -9.16
C LEU A 376 -4.22 -7.32 -7.94
N SER A 377 -4.47 -7.93 -6.79
CA SER A 377 -3.74 -7.70 -5.55
C SER A 377 -3.39 -9.01 -4.87
N SER A 378 -2.20 -9.06 -4.27
CA SER A 378 -1.71 -10.18 -3.49
C SER A 378 -1.82 -9.94 -1.99
N SER A 379 -2.27 -10.95 -1.27
CA SER A 379 -2.21 -10.99 0.20
C SER A 379 -0.86 -11.47 0.73
N ARG A 380 0.11 -11.76 -0.13
CA ARG A 380 1.44 -12.26 0.27
C ARG A 380 2.54 -11.33 -0.18
N ASN A 381 3.29 -10.82 0.79
CA ASN A 381 4.41 -9.92 0.54
C ASN A 381 5.67 -10.66 0.06
N HIS A 382 6.72 -9.89 -0.25
CA HIS A 382 8.00 -10.45 -0.72
C HIS A 382 8.66 -11.40 0.30
N TYR A 383 8.38 -11.28 1.60
CA TYR A 383 8.89 -12.18 2.64
C TYR A 383 8.08 -13.47 2.77
N GLY A 384 7.04 -13.63 1.95
CA GLY A 384 6.10 -14.75 2.06
C GLY A 384 5.15 -14.62 3.24
N GLN A 385 5.10 -13.45 3.90
CA GLN A 385 4.20 -13.17 5.01
C GLN A 385 2.87 -12.63 4.48
N ARG A 386 1.81 -12.88 5.25
CA ARG A 386 0.49 -12.35 4.94
C ARG A 386 0.43 -10.86 5.26
N VAL A 387 -0.17 -10.13 4.34
CA VAL A 387 -0.39 -8.68 4.40
C VAL A 387 -1.47 -8.39 5.45
N ILE A 388 -1.23 -7.41 6.32
CA ILE A 388 -2.22 -6.99 7.32
C ILE A 388 -3.35 -6.18 6.68
N THR A 389 -4.51 -6.11 7.36
CA THR A 389 -5.72 -5.48 6.81
C THR A 389 -5.49 -4.07 6.23
N ARG A 390 -4.72 -3.22 6.91
CA ARG A 390 -4.47 -1.85 6.45
C ARG A 390 -3.62 -1.78 5.19
N GLU A 391 -2.60 -2.62 5.07
CA GLU A 391 -1.75 -2.66 3.88
C GLU A 391 -2.54 -3.21 2.70
N ALA A 392 -3.39 -4.22 2.91
CA ALA A 392 -4.31 -4.73 1.88
C ALA A 392 -5.29 -3.65 1.37
N ASP A 393 -5.82 -2.80 2.27
CA ASP A 393 -6.69 -1.69 1.90
C ASP A 393 -5.96 -0.67 1.02
N LEU A 394 -4.74 -0.27 1.40
CA LEU A 394 -3.94 0.72 0.67
C LEU A 394 -3.49 0.20 -0.69
N VAL A 395 -3.01 -1.05 -0.76
CA VAL A 395 -2.64 -1.69 -2.03
C VAL A 395 -3.84 -1.77 -2.96
N THR A 396 -4.99 -2.25 -2.48
CA THR A 396 -6.18 -2.35 -3.34
C THR A 396 -6.65 -0.98 -3.80
N ALA A 397 -6.63 0.03 -2.92
CA ALA A 397 -6.98 1.40 -3.28
C ALA A 397 -6.03 2.01 -4.32
N HIS A 398 -4.72 1.69 -4.24
CA HIS A 398 -3.70 2.09 -5.20
C HIS A 398 -3.95 1.45 -6.59
N GLU A 399 -4.19 0.15 -6.64
CA GLU A 399 -4.49 -0.55 -7.90
C GLU A 399 -5.80 -0.05 -8.55
N PHE A 400 -6.81 0.27 -7.74
CA PHE A 400 -8.02 0.92 -8.23
C PHE A 400 -7.73 2.33 -8.78
N GLY A 401 -6.72 3.02 -8.24
CA GLY A 401 -6.29 4.35 -8.66
C GLY A 401 -5.71 4.32 -10.07
N HIS A 402 -4.91 3.29 -10.36
CA HIS A 402 -4.46 2.98 -11.72
C HIS A 402 -5.65 2.75 -12.66
N ASN A 403 -6.59 1.89 -12.28
CA ASN A 403 -7.76 1.63 -13.11
C ASN A 403 -8.63 2.88 -13.36
N TRP A 404 -8.69 3.79 -12.40
CA TRP A 404 -9.37 5.09 -12.53
C TRP A 404 -8.56 6.12 -13.32
N GLY A 405 -7.29 5.83 -13.59
CA GLY A 405 -6.46 6.54 -14.56
C GLY A 405 -5.34 7.38 -13.98
N SER A 406 -4.93 7.14 -12.74
CA SER A 406 -3.70 7.72 -12.21
C SER A 406 -2.50 6.86 -12.58
N GLU A 407 -1.43 7.49 -13.07
CA GLU A 407 -0.09 6.90 -13.00
C GLU A 407 0.46 7.11 -11.59
N HIS A 408 1.70 6.67 -11.33
CA HIS A 408 2.37 7.01 -10.08
C HIS A 408 2.62 8.52 -9.97
N ASP A 409 2.58 9.03 -8.74
CA ASP A 409 2.91 10.42 -8.46
C ASP A 409 4.39 10.70 -8.79
N PRO A 410 4.68 11.76 -9.56
CA PRO A 410 6.06 12.16 -9.83
C PRO A 410 6.72 12.72 -8.57
N ASP A 411 8.05 12.59 -8.48
CA ASP A 411 8.91 13.15 -7.42
C ASP A 411 9.02 14.68 -7.50
N ILE A 412 7.88 15.36 -7.46
CA ILE A 412 7.76 16.81 -7.38
C ILE A 412 7.05 17.17 -6.07
N PRO A 413 7.41 18.30 -5.42
CA PRO A 413 6.84 18.68 -4.13
C PRO A 413 5.31 18.79 -4.10
N GLU A 414 4.68 19.05 -5.25
CA GLU A 414 3.21 19.12 -5.36
C GLU A 414 2.53 17.76 -5.15
N CYS A 415 3.13 16.68 -5.65
CA CYS A 415 2.49 15.36 -5.74
C CYS A 415 3.21 14.27 -4.94
N SER A 416 4.45 14.51 -4.54
CA SER A 416 5.19 13.73 -3.55
C SER A 416 5.88 14.67 -2.56
N PRO A 417 5.12 15.28 -1.64
CA PRO A 417 5.68 16.17 -0.64
C PRO A 417 6.49 15.38 0.40
N SER A 418 7.42 16.05 1.06
CA SER A 418 8.25 15.43 2.10
C SER A 418 7.40 15.05 3.33
N ALA A 419 7.97 14.23 4.21
CA ALA A 419 7.34 13.86 5.48
C ALA A 419 6.90 15.07 6.33
N SER A 420 7.63 16.20 6.28
CA SER A 420 7.28 17.43 6.99
C SER A 420 6.01 18.12 6.48
N GLN A 421 5.52 17.72 5.30
CA GLN A 421 4.33 18.24 4.64
C GLN A 421 3.21 17.17 4.56
N GLY A 422 3.26 16.16 5.43
CA GLY A 422 2.23 15.13 5.50
C GLY A 422 2.50 13.91 4.63
N GLY A 423 3.75 13.72 4.17
CA GLY A 423 4.24 12.52 3.49
C GLY A 423 3.69 12.30 2.09
N SER A 424 4.15 11.25 1.42
CA SER A 424 3.74 10.91 0.06
C SER A 424 2.25 10.52 -0.03
N PHE A 425 1.63 10.74 -1.18
CA PHE A 425 0.22 10.40 -1.41
C PHE A 425 0.01 8.92 -1.78
N LEU A 426 -1.26 8.50 -1.85
CA LEU A 426 -1.65 7.11 -2.12
C LEU A 426 -1.03 6.52 -3.41
N MET A 427 -0.83 7.33 -4.45
CA MET A 427 -0.30 6.89 -5.75
C MET A 427 1.23 7.02 -5.86
N TYR A 428 1.94 7.16 -4.74
CA TYR A 428 3.40 7.20 -4.76
C TYR A 428 4.01 5.89 -5.30
N THR A 429 5.16 5.98 -5.98
CA THR A 429 5.82 4.84 -6.66
C THR A 429 6.27 3.73 -5.69
N TYR A 430 6.48 4.08 -4.42
CA TYR A 430 6.84 3.16 -3.34
C TYR A 430 5.69 2.99 -2.34
N SER A 431 5.68 1.84 -1.63
CA SER A 431 4.68 1.59 -0.59
C SER A 431 4.63 2.68 0.46
N VAL A 432 3.44 3.23 0.66
CA VAL A 432 3.17 4.22 1.69
C VAL A 432 2.87 3.57 3.03
N SER A 433 3.34 4.23 4.09
CA SER A 433 3.19 3.76 5.46
C SER A 433 1.75 3.81 5.97
N GLY A 434 0.95 4.68 5.36
CA GLY A 434 -0.38 5.04 5.80
C GLY A 434 -0.40 6.05 6.96
N TYR A 435 0.74 6.31 7.62
CA TYR A 435 0.83 7.12 8.86
C TYR A 435 0.63 8.59 8.58
N ASP A 436 1.20 9.05 7.49
CA ASP A 436 1.13 10.43 7.13
C ASP A 436 -0.25 10.71 6.53
N VAL A 437 -0.75 11.92 6.82
CA VAL A 437 -2.12 12.33 6.47
C VAL A 437 -2.43 12.23 4.98
N ASN A 438 -1.40 12.26 4.12
CA ASN A 438 -1.54 12.16 2.67
C ASN A 438 -1.58 10.72 2.15
N ASN A 439 -1.10 9.73 2.91
CA ASN A 439 -1.03 8.34 2.42
C ASN A 439 -2.41 7.72 2.11
N LYS A 440 -3.48 8.27 2.69
CA LYS A 440 -4.88 7.87 2.43
C LYS A 440 -5.62 8.82 1.46
N LYS A 441 -4.89 9.76 0.84
CA LYS A 441 -5.43 10.78 -0.05
C LYS A 441 -4.77 10.67 -1.42
N PHE A 442 -5.51 11.08 -2.44
CA PHE A 442 -4.94 11.28 -3.76
C PHE A 442 -4.19 12.61 -3.82
N SER A 443 -3.05 12.62 -4.52
CA SER A 443 -2.30 13.85 -4.78
C SER A 443 -3.06 14.76 -5.75
N PRO A 444 -2.69 16.04 -5.86
CA PRO A 444 -3.19 16.92 -6.92
C PRO A 444 -3.00 16.35 -8.34
N CYS A 445 -1.89 15.66 -8.62
CA CYS A 445 -1.65 15.01 -9.91
C CYS A 445 -2.65 13.87 -10.17
N SER A 446 -2.83 13.02 -9.17
CA SER A 446 -3.76 11.89 -9.21
C SER A 446 -5.20 12.37 -9.41
N LEU A 447 -5.63 13.38 -8.66
CA LEU A 447 -6.96 13.99 -8.77
C LEU A 447 -7.22 14.53 -10.18
N ARG A 448 -6.24 15.24 -10.77
CA ARG A 448 -6.34 15.76 -12.14
C ARG A 448 -6.48 14.64 -13.17
N SER A 449 -5.72 13.56 -13.05
CA SER A 449 -5.76 12.46 -14.01
C SER A 449 -7.08 11.71 -13.93
N ILE A 450 -7.45 11.28 -12.72
CA ILE A 450 -8.66 10.51 -12.46
C ILE A 450 -9.91 11.31 -12.83
N ARG A 451 -9.98 12.60 -12.48
CA ARG A 451 -11.12 13.48 -12.84
C ARG A 451 -11.42 13.43 -14.33
N LYS A 452 -10.40 13.52 -15.19
CA LYS A 452 -10.56 13.48 -16.66
C LYS A 452 -11.11 12.15 -17.13
N VAL A 453 -10.65 11.03 -16.55
CA VAL A 453 -11.15 9.69 -16.89
C VAL A 453 -12.60 9.53 -16.44
N LEU A 454 -12.93 9.95 -15.22
CA LEU A 454 -14.29 9.88 -14.70
C LEU A 454 -15.27 10.66 -15.58
N GLN A 455 -14.94 11.89 -15.97
CA GLN A 455 -15.76 12.70 -16.87
C GLN A 455 -15.92 12.04 -18.25
N ALA A 456 -14.89 11.36 -18.75
CA ALA A 456 -14.91 10.74 -20.08
C ALA A 456 -15.63 9.38 -20.13
N LYS A 457 -15.52 8.57 -19.07
CA LYS A 457 -15.86 7.15 -19.10
C LYS A 457 -16.99 6.74 -18.13
N SER A 458 -17.15 7.39 -16.97
CA SER A 458 -18.05 6.89 -15.91
C SER A 458 -19.50 6.72 -16.37
N GLY A 459 -20.03 7.64 -17.18
CA GLY A 459 -21.39 7.58 -17.71
C GLY A 459 -21.74 6.31 -18.53
N ARG A 460 -20.73 5.53 -18.97
CA ARG A 460 -20.93 4.28 -19.73
C ARG A 460 -21.27 3.09 -18.85
N CYS A 461 -20.64 2.96 -17.69
CA CYS A 461 -20.69 1.72 -16.91
C CYS A 461 -21.01 1.90 -15.42
N PHE A 462 -21.05 3.13 -14.90
CA PHE A 462 -21.45 3.41 -13.52
C PHE A 462 -22.97 3.30 -13.37
N SER A 463 -23.43 3.01 -12.15
CA SER A 463 -24.83 2.99 -11.73
C SER A 463 -25.12 4.10 -10.73
N GLU A 464 -26.40 4.38 -10.51
CA GLU A 464 -26.87 5.33 -9.50
C GLU A 464 -26.61 4.78 -8.08
N PRO A 465 -26.37 5.65 -7.08
CA PRO A 465 -26.28 5.26 -5.68
C PRO A 465 -27.67 4.90 -5.12
N GLU A 466 -27.72 3.95 -4.18
CA GLU A 466 -28.94 3.64 -3.42
C GLU A 466 -29.13 4.73 -2.31
N GLU A 467 -30.36 5.20 -2.03
CA GLU A 467 -30.67 6.43 -1.25
C GLU A 467 -30.33 6.39 0.28
N SER A 468 -29.96 7.53 0.88
CA SER A 468 -29.75 7.74 2.34
C SER A 468 -31.07 7.80 3.14
N PHE A 469 -31.13 7.22 4.35
CA PHE A 469 -32.38 6.92 5.07
C PHE A 469 -32.40 7.38 6.54
N CYS A 470 -33.39 8.21 6.91
CA CYS A 470 -33.69 8.60 8.30
C CYS A 470 -34.27 7.43 9.11
N GLY A 471 -33.70 7.18 10.30
CA GLY A 471 -34.03 6.04 11.16
C GLY A 471 -32.87 5.07 11.31
N ASN A 472 -31.64 5.53 11.04
CA ASN A 472 -30.38 4.83 11.07
C ASN A 472 -29.51 5.08 12.32
N LEU A 473 -30.04 5.82 13.30
CA LEU A 473 -29.36 6.28 14.52
C LEU A 473 -28.10 7.13 14.29
N ARG A 474 -27.88 7.62 13.07
CA ARG A 474 -26.76 8.47 12.72
C ARG A 474 -27.29 9.74 12.07
N VAL A 475 -27.00 10.87 12.69
CA VAL A 475 -27.33 12.18 12.13
C VAL A 475 -26.48 12.40 10.88
N GLU A 476 -27.12 12.34 9.71
CA GLU A 476 -26.48 12.54 8.40
C GLU A 476 -27.18 13.66 7.61
N GLY A 477 -26.42 14.36 6.76
CA GLY A 477 -26.96 15.45 5.95
C GLY A 477 -27.64 16.53 6.79
N ASP A 478 -28.95 16.68 6.62
CA ASP A 478 -29.77 17.73 7.25
C ASP A 478 -30.43 17.31 8.56
N GLU A 479 -30.17 16.10 9.06
CA GLU A 479 -30.80 15.58 10.30
C GLU A 479 -30.33 16.35 11.56
N GLN A 480 -31.14 16.38 12.62
CA GLN A 480 -30.79 16.99 13.93
C GLN A 480 -30.67 15.95 15.05
N CYS A 481 -31.25 14.78 14.84
CA CYS A 481 -31.22 13.62 15.71
C CYS A 481 -31.66 12.44 14.86
N ASP A 482 -31.37 11.23 15.30
CA ASP A 482 -31.93 10.04 14.69
C ASP A 482 -32.27 9.05 15.81
N ALA A 483 -33.57 8.81 15.99
CA ALA A 483 -34.16 7.93 17.00
C ALA A 483 -34.13 6.44 16.62
N GLY A 484 -33.78 6.14 15.38
CA GLY A 484 -34.05 4.86 14.73
C GLY A 484 -35.48 4.76 14.20
N LEU A 485 -35.82 3.64 13.55
CA LEU A 485 -37.14 3.41 12.95
C LEU A 485 -38.31 3.50 13.97
N LEU A 486 -39.39 4.21 13.58
CA LEU A 486 -40.66 4.38 14.32
C LEU A 486 -41.37 3.05 14.65
N GLY A 487 -41.92 2.95 15.86
CA GLY A 487 -42.83 1.86 16.28
C GLY A 487 -42.25 0.83 17.25
N THR A 488 -41.07 1.09 17.83
CA THR A 488 -40.46 0.24 18.85
C THR A 488 -40.60 0.84 20.25
N GLU A 489 -40.71 -0.01 21.27
CA GLU A 489 -40.95 0.37 22.68
C GLU A 489 -39.85 1.27 23.29
N ASP A 490 -38.67 1.35 22.65
CA ASP A 490 -37.55 2.26 22.97
C ASP A 490 -37.47 3.45 21.99
N ASN A 491 -38.57 4.18 21.81
CA ASN A 491 -38.58 5.38 20.99
C ASN A 491 -37.81 6.50 21.73
N ASP A 492 -36.79 7.09 21.09
CA ASP A 492 -36.19 8.33 21.62
C ASP A 492 -37.27 9.42 21.62
N SER A 493 -37.83 9.71 22.81
CA SER A 493 -38.90 10.67 22.97
C SER A 493 -38.50 12.09 22.56
N CYS A 494 -37.22 12.32 22.32
CA CYS A 494 -36.64 13.60 22.00
C CYS A 494 -36.54 13.84 20.49
N CYS A 495 -36.71 12.80 19.69
CA CYS A 495 -36.46 12.82 18.26
C CYS A 495 -37.68 12.37 17.45
N ASP A 496 -37.95 13.05 16.33
CA ASP A 496 -39.11 12.78 15.48
C ASP A 496 -38.80 11.84 14.31
N LYS A 497 -39.83 11.52 13.55
CA LYS A 497 -39.78 10.58 12.43
C LYS A 497 -39.08 11.08 11.17
N ASN A 498 -38.79 12.38 11.13
CA ASN A 498 -38.06 13.02 10.06
C ASN A 498 -36.63 13.36 10.53
N CYS A 499 -36.18 12.72 11.61
CA CYS A 499 -34.85 12.92 12.18
C CYS A 499 -34.60 14.38 12.60
N LYS A 500 -35.63 15.01 13.18
CA LYS A 500 -35.58 16.35 13.79
C LYS A 500 -35.87 16.27 15.28
N LEU A 501 -35.20 17.12 16.05
CA LEU A 501 -35.46 17.19 17.49
C LEU A 501 -36.89 17.70 17.71
N ARG A 502 -37.62 17.06 18.63
CA ARG A 502 -38.97 17.46 19.04
C ARG A 502 -38.91 18.70 19.94
N ARG A 503 -38.41 19.81 19.40
CA ARG A 503 -38.25 21.08 20.13
C ARG A 503 -39.59 21.60 20.64
N ASN A 504 -40.67 21.33 19.91
CA ASN A 504 -42.05 21.60 20.32
C ASN A 504 -42.50 20.83 21.57
N GLN A 505 -41.81 19.74 21.94
CA GLN A 505 -42.02 18.95 23.17
C GLN A 505 -40.92 19.20 24.20
N GLY A 506 -40.13 20.27 24.03
CA GLY A 506 -39.05 20.66 24.94
C GLY A 506 -37.73 19.92 24.75
N ALA A 507 -37.58 19.09 23.70
CA ALA A 507 -36.35 18.34 23.47
C ALA A 507 -35.19 19.25 23.04
N MET A 508 -34.11 19.23 23.82
CA MET A 508 -32.87 19.96 23.53
C MET A 508 -31.76 19.06 22.98
N CYS A 509 -31.84 17.77 23.25
CA CYS A 509 -30.89 16.77 22.79
C CYS A 509 -31.58 15.42 22.60
N SER A 510 -30.87 14.44 22.04
CA SER A 510 -31.33 13.06 21.92
C SER A 510 -30.58 12.16 22.91
N ASP A 511 -31.34 11.42 23.72
CA ASP A 511 -30.79 10.49 24.71
C ASP A 511 -30.03 9.33 24.05
N LYS A 512 -30.39 8.99 22.80
CA LYS A 512 -29.71 7.94 22.02
C LYS A 512 -28.48 8.46 21.28
N ASN A 513 -28.49 9.71 20.82
CA ASN A 513 -27.40 10.25 20.03
C ASN A 513 -26.27 10.84 20.89
N SER A 514 -26.56 11.28 22.11
CA SER A 514 -25.67 12.16 22.89
C SER A 514 -25.38 11.65 24.32
N PRO A 515 -24.11 11.54 24.74
CA PRO A 515 -23.71 10.96 26.04
C PRO A 515 -24.01 11.86 27.25
N CYS A 516 -24.23 13.16 27.04
CA CYS A 516 -24.64 14.11 28.08
C CYS A 516 -26.11 14.52 27.91
N CYS A 517 -26.93 13.63 27.36
CA CYS A 517 -28.38 13.81 27.27
C CYS A 517 -29.10 12.80 28.17
N GLN A 518 -30.07 13.29 28.93
CA GLN A 518 -30.95 12.46 29.75
C GLN A 518 -32.35 13.05 29.75
N ASN A 519 -33.35 12.25 29.39
CA ASN A 519 -34.76 12.67 29.27
C ASN A 519 -34.93 13.91 28.38
N CYS A 520 -34.25 13.94 27.24
CA CYS A 520 -34.28 15.03 26.25
C CYS A 520 -33.69 16.37 26.72
N GLN A 521 -33.06 16.38 27.89
CA GLN A 521 -32.41 17.54 28.49
C GLN A 521 -30.92 17.26 28.69
N PHE A 522 -30.13 18.33 28.77
CA PHE A 522 -28.72 18.19 29.08
C PHE A 522 -28.54 17.65 30.50
N MET A 523 -27.66 16.66 30.65
CA MET A 523 -27.31 16.11 31.95
C MET A 523 -26.69 17.18 32.84
N PRO A 524 -26.91 17.14 34.17
CA PRO A 524 -26.33 18.08 35.11
C PRO A 524 -24.81 18.19 34.98
N ALA A 525 -24.29 19.38 35.29
CA ALA A 525 -22.85 19.62 35.32
C ALA A 525 -22.14 18.62 36.25
N ALA A 526 -20.91 18.25 35.90
CA ALA A 526 -20.04 17.32 36.63
C ALA A 526 -20.40 15.82 36.53
N MET A 527 -21.43 15.42 35.78
CA MET A 527 -21.68 14.00 35.52
C MET A 527 -20.62 13.41 34.58
N LYS A 528 -19.98 12.29 34.96
CA LYS A 528 -18.90 11.69 34.16
C LYS A 528 -19.43 11.11 32.86
N CYS A 529 -18.85 11.51 31.73
CA CYS A 529 -19.22 11.04 30.39
C CYS A 529 -18.07 10.37 29.62
N ARG A 530 -16.81 10.52 30.06
CA ARG A 530 -15.64 9.84 29.47
C ARG A 530 -14.61 9.50 30.55
N ASP A 531 -13.98 8.33 30.46
CA ASP A 531 -12.89 7.91 31.34
C ASP A 531 -11.53 8.50 30.93
N ALA A 532 -10.56 8.48 31.85
CA ALA A 532 -9.19 8.96 31.61
C ALA A 532 -8.37 8.03 30.70
N GLN A 533 -7.61 8.60 29.77
CA GLN A 533 -6.74 7.90 28.81
C GLN A 533 -5.29 8.40 28.94
N TYR A 534 -4.45 7.64 29.65
CA TYR A 534 -3.04 7.99 29.94
C TYR A 534 -2.15 8.04 28.69
N ALA A 535 -2.38 7.16 27.72
CA ALA A 535 -1.58 7.10 26.49
C ALA A 535 -1.72 8.37 25.62
N THR A 536 -2.88 9.02 25.66
CA THR A 536 -3.19 10.23 24.88
C THR A 536 -3.24 11.51 25.72
N CYS A 537 -2.86 11.44 27.00
CA CYS A 537 -2.84 12.58 27.93
C CYS A 537 -4.20 13.23 28.20
N GLU A 538 -5.27 12.44 28.20
CA GLU A 538 -6.64 12.93 28.41
C GLU A 538 -7.19 12.48 29.76
N GLN A 539 -7.61 13.40 30.63
CA GLN A 539 -8.32 13.07 31.88
C GLN A 539 -9.76 12.59 31.62
N GLU A 540 -10.46 12.24 32.69
CA GLU A 540 -11.90 12.02 32.63
C GLU A 540 -12.64 13.30 32.21
N ALA A 541 -13.68 13.16 31.38
CA ALA A 541 -14.55 14.27 30.97
C ALA A 541 -15.90 14.19 31.67
N ARG A 542 -16.45 15.35 31.99
CA ARG A 542 -17.73 15.51 32.67
C ARG A 542 -18.64 16.45 31.91
N CYS A 543 -19.94 16.18 31.88
CA CYS A 543 -20.95 17.00 31.22
C CYS A 543 -20.93 18.44 31.76
N THR A 544 -21.18 19.41 30.88
CA THR A 544 -21.18 20.84 31.23
C THR A 544 -22.49 21.31 31.86
N GLY A 545 -23.59 20.58 31.68
CA GLY A 545 -24.94 21.05 32.02
C GLY A 545 -25.65 21.82 30.91
N SER A 546 -24.97 22.16 29.81
CA SER A 546 -25.46 23.09 28.79
C SER A 546 -25.42 22.58 27.35
N HIS A 547 -24.78 21.43 27.11
CA HIS A 547 -24.64 20.82 25.79
C HIS A 547 -24.85 19.31 25.88
N ALA A 548 -25.34 18.71 24.78
CA ALA A 548 -25.58 17.26 24.67
C ALA A 548 -24.28 16.46 24.53
N GLU A 549 -23.24 17.12 24.02
CA GLU A 549 -21.96 16.52 23.73
C GLU A 549 -21.13 16.40 25.00
N CYS A 550 -20.45 15.26 25.15
CA CYS A 550 -19.45 15.13 26.19
C CYS A 550 -18.28 16.05 25.81
N PRO A 551 -17.95 17.05 26.64
CA PRO A 551 -16.89 18.00 26.31
C PRO A 551 -15.56 17.27 26.15
N LYS A 552 -14.62 17.93 25.49
CA LYS A 552 -13.27 17.42 25.35
C LYS A 552 -12.67 17.16 26.73
N SER A 553 -12.05 15.99 26.89
CA SER A 553 -11.34 15.64 28.13
C SER A 553 -10.31 16.72 28.49
N PRO A 554 -10.25 17.14 29.76
CA PRO A 554 -9.19 18.00 30.25
C PRO A 554 -7.82 17.34 30.05
N ALA A 555 -6.80 18.18 29.95
CA ALA A 555 -5.42 17.74 29.87
C ALA A 555 -4.98 16.97 31.12
N MET A 556 -4.30 15.84 30.96
CA MET A 556 -3.54 15.24 32.08
C MET A 556 -2.45 16.18 32.58
N ALA A 557 -2.06 15.99 33.85
CA ALA A 557 -1.01 16.77 34.48
C ALA A 557 0.29 16.69 33.66
N ASP A 558 0.91 17.84 33.45
CA ASP A 558 2.16 17.93 32.71
C ASP A 558 3.23 17.05 33.36
N GLY A 559 4.03 16.36 32.54
CA GLY A 559 5.06 15.41 33.02
C GLY A 559 4.55 13.98 33.24
N THR A 560 3.25 13.73 33.12
CA THR A 560 2.72 12.34 33.12
C THR A 560 3.32 11.57 31.95
N ILE A 561 3.92 10.41 32.20
CA ILE A 561 4.51 9.59 31.15
C ILE A 561 3.40 9.08 30.23
N CYS A 562 3.57 9.31 28.94
CA CYS A 562 2.66 8.84 27.90
C CYS A 562 3.44 8.00 26.87
N GLN A 563 2.89 7.83 25.67
CA GLN A 563 3.45 6.98 24.63
C GLN A 563 4.92 7.34 24.27
N GLU A 564 5.74 6.35 23.93
CA GLU A 564 7.16 6.50 23.50
C GLU A 564 8.09 7.30 24.45
N ARG A 565 7.95 7.13 25.78
CA ARG A 565 8.67 7.95 26.78
C ARG A 565 8.40 9.46 26.64
N GLY A 566 7.35 9.82 25.92
CA GLY A 566 6.84 11.17 25.89
C GLY A 566 6.26 11.57 27.24
N GLN A 567 6.02 12.86 27.38
CA GLN A 567 5.36 13.43 28.55
C GLN A 567 4.14 14.21 28.13
N CYS A 568 3.09 14.15 28.92
CA CYS A 568 1.95 15.00 28.73
C CYS A 568 2.36 16.47 28.88
N ARG A 569 1.95 17.29 27.91
CA ARG A 569 2.02 18.75 28.01
C ARG A 569 0.74 19.33 27.43
N ASN A 570 0.00 20.11 28.22
CA ASN A 570 -1.28 20.68 27.80
C ASN A 570 -2.26 19.65 27.20
N GLY A 571 -2.24 18.42 27.72
CA GLY A 571 -3.18 17.36 27.32
C GLY A 571 -2.88 16.71 25.98
N LYS A 572 -1.68 16.93 25.44
CA LYS A 572 -1.15 16.18 24.32
C LYS A 572 0.07 15.40 24.80
N CYS A 573 0.21 14.17 24.31
CA CYS A 573 1.44 13.43 24.51
C CYS A 573 2.53 14.09 23.67
N VAL A 574 3.45 14.79 24.33
CA VAL A 574 4.60 15.42 23.70
C VAL A 574 5.70 14.37 23.60
N PRO A 575 6.16 14.02 22.38
CA PRO A 575 7.19 13.01 22.21
C PRO A 575 8.50 13.42 22.90
N TYR A 576 9.35 12.43 23.16
CA TYR A 576 10.57 12.61 23.94
C TYR A 576 11.41 13.85 23.54
N CYS A 577 11.68 14.09 22.26
CA CYS A 577 12.51 15.22 21.82
C CYS A 577 11.91 16.58 22.21
N GLU A 578 10.60 16.73 22.03
CA GLU A 578 9.85 17.93 22.36
C GLU A 578 9.76 18.17 23.86
N THR A 579 9.89 17.12 24.68
CA THR A 579 10.05 17.30 26.15
C THR A 579 11.40 17.92 26.50
N GLN A 580 12.43 17.70 25.68
CA GLN A 580 13.78 18.25 25.87
C GLN A 580 13.98 19.61 25.18
N GLY A 581 12.91 20.23 24.65
CA GLY A 581 13.00 21.49 23.91
C GLY A 581 13.57 21.34 22.49
N LEU A 582 13.58 20.12 21.97
CA LEU A 582 14.02 19.78 20.61
C LEU A 582 12.80 19.34 19.78
N GLN A 583 12.99 18.98 18.51
CA GLN A 583 11.92 18.42 17.67
C GLN A 583 12.27 17.01 17.24
N SER A 584 11.31 16.11 17.29
CA SER A 584 11.43 14.74 16.80
C SER A 584 11.66 14.76 15.29
N CYS A 585 12.64 14.00 14.84
CA CYS A 585 12.94 13.88 13.43
C CYS A 585 13.69 12.59 13.11
N MET A 586 13.91 12.36 11.82
CA MET A 586 14.67 11.23 11.31
C MET A 586 16.07 11.73 10.94
N CYS A 587 17.12 11.04 11.39
CA CYS A 587 18.49 11.43 11.02
C CYS A 587 18.76 11.16 9.53
N ASP A 588 19.33 12.16 8.87
CA ASP A 588 19.72 12.11 7.44
C ASP A 588 20.98 11.27 7.19
N ILE A 589 21.73 10.99 8.26
CA ILE A 589 22.89 10.11 8.23
C ILE A 589 22.41 8.68 8.44
N ILE A 590 22.66 7.83 7.45
CA ILE A 590 22.25 6.40 7.43
C ILE A 590 22.64 5.65 8.72
N ALA A 591 23.80 5.96 9.30
CA ALA A 591 24.29 5.34 10.54
C ALA A 591 23.47 5.72 11.80
N ASP A 592 22.79 6.87 11.76
CA ASP A 592 21.99 7.40 12.87
C ASP A 592 20.49 7.36 12.58
N ALA A 593 20.10 7.05 11.34
CA ALA A 593 18.72 7.03 10.88
C ALA A 593 17.82 6.03 11.64
N CYS A 594 18.42 5.16 12.47
CA CYS A 594 17.76 4.17 13.32
C CYS A 594 17.95 4.40 14.81
N LYS A 595 18.42 5.58 15.18
CA LYS A 595 18.45 6.07 16.55
C LYS A 595 17.32 7.08 16.71
N ARG A 596 16.83 7.28 17.93
CA ARG A 596 15.91 8.38 18.23
C ARG A 596 16.68 9.68 17.98
N CYS A 597 16.23 10.44 16.98
CA CYS A 597 16.87 11.68 16.59
C CYS A 597 16.00 12.88 16.94
N CYS A 598 16.67 13.92 17.40
CA CYS A 598 16.07 15.21 17.68
C CYS A 598 16.79 16.29 16.85
N ARG A 599 16.17 17.46 16.71
CA ARG A 599 16.80 18.65 16.12
C ARG A 599 16.47 19.89 16.95
N MET A 600 17.31 20.92 16.88
CA MET A 600 17.06 22.16 17.65
C MET A 600 15.96 23.02 17.04
N SER A 601 15.84 23.05 15.71
CA SER A 601 14.83 23.84 15.00
C SER A 601 14.43 23.18 13.68
N ILE A 602 13.32 23.62 13.06
CA ILE A 602 12.78 23.04 11.81
C ILE A 602 13.79 23.10 10.65
N ASN A 603 14.71 24.08 10.69
CA ASN A 603 15.70 24.35 9.64
C ASN A 603 17.05 23.69 9.90
N GLU A 604 17.21 22.97 11.00
CA GLU A 604 18.46 22.36 11.42
C GLU A 604 18.47 20.84 11.23
N THR A 605 19.68 20.31 11.08
CA THR A 605 19.94 18.88 10.88
C THR A 605 19.65 18.08 12.14
N CYS A 606 19.10 16.89 11.93
CA CYS A 606 18.82 15.94 12.98
C CYS A 606 20.08 15.31 13.57
N PHE A 607 20.11 15.16 14.89
CA PHE A 607 21.17 14.50 15.63
C PHE A 607 20.59 13.42 16.57
N PRO A 608 21.31 12.30 16.81
CA PRO A 608 20.85 11.25 17.70
C PRO A 608 20.90 11.68 19.17
N VAL A 609 19.97 11.16 19.98
CA VAL A 609 19.91 11.39 21.44
C VAL A 609 21.04 10.64 22.16
N GLU A 610 21.59 11.22 23.24
CA GLU A 610 22.53 10.57 24.16
C GLU A 610 21.87 10.31 25.53
N PRO A 611 21.94 9.08 26.09
CA PRO A 611 22.53 7.86 25.51
C PRO A 611 21.75 7.35 24.29
N PRO A 612 22.42 6.65 23.35
CA PRO A 612 21.81 6.22 22.09
C PRO A 612 20.60 5.32 22.35
N ASP A 613 19.43 5.83 21.98
CA ASP A 613 18.16 5.10 22.01
C ASP A 613 17.91 4.49 20.64
N VAL A 614 18.17 3.18 20.52
CA VAL A 614 18.00 2.46 19.25
C VAL A 614 16.52 2.23 19.00
N LEU A 615 16.04 2.70 17.85
CA LEU A 615 14.66 2.48 17.46
C LEU A 615 14.44 0.99 17.17
N PRO A 616 13.27 0.43 17.50
CA PRO A 616 12.98 -0.98 17.26
C PRO A 616 13.13 -1.37 15.78
N ASP A 617 13.54 -2.61 15.52
CA ASP A 617 13.63 -3.16 14.15
C ASP A 617 12.30 -3.04 13.39
N GLY A 618 12.38 -2.63 12.12
CA GLY A 618 11.23 -2.34 11.24
C GLY A 618 10.77 -0.87 11.28
N THR A 619 11.50 0.01 11.97
CA THR A 619 11.26 1.46 11.93
C THR A 619 11.73 2.01 10.56
N PRO A 620 10.92 2.82 9.84
CA PRO A 620 11.33 3.42 8.57
C PRO A 620 12.50 4.38 8.78
N CYS A 621 13.41 4.41 7.82
CA CYS A 621 14.56 5.29 7.78
C CYS A 621 14.70 5.90 6.37
N ILE A 622 15.61 6.86 6.20
CA ILE A 622 15.68 7.76 5.04
C ILE A 622 15.68 7.09 3.66
N THR A 623 16.13 5.85 3.57
CA THR A 623 16.27 5.12 2.32
C THR A 623 15.68 3.71 2.38
N GLY A 624 15.02 3.34 3.48
CA GLY A 624 14.50 1.99 3.69
C GLY A 624 14.14 1.76 5.16
N PHE A 625 14.72 0.75 5.81
CA PHE A 625 14.28 0.33 7.16
C PHE A 625 15.43 0.04 8.12
N CYS A 626 15.12 0.17 9.41
CA CYS A 626 16.03 -0.10 10.51
C CYS A 626 16.11 -1.57 10.86
N ASN A 627 17.33 -2.11 10.82
CA ASN A 627 17.65 -3.47 11.20
C ASN A 627 18.86 -3.45 12.16
N LYS A 628 18.67 -3.85 13.42
CA LYS A 628 19.68 -3.83 14.48
C LYS A 628 20.38 -2.46 14.62
N GLY A 629 19.62 -1.38 14.43
CA GLY A 629 20.13 -0.01 14.52
C GLY A 629 20.84 0.54 13.28
N VAL A 630 20.75 -0.12 12.11
CA VAL A 630 21.31 0.35 10.83
C VAL A 630 20.22 0.52 9.78
N CYS A 631 20.29 1.60 8.98
CA CYS A 631 19.34 1.91 7.90
C CYS A 631 19.78 1.34 6.55
N GLU A 632 18.95 0.52 5.91
CA GLU A 632 19.24 -0.12 4.61
C GLU A 632 18.56 0.65 3.43
N LYS A 633 19.14 0.68 2.21
CA LYS A 633 18.67 1.49 1.05
C LYS A 633 17.81 0.72 0.01
N THR A 634 16.83 1.41 -0.59
CA THR A 634 15.97 1.00 -1.73
C THR A 634 16.15 1.97 -2.94
N ILE A 635 16.32 1.49 -4.19
CA ILE A 635 16.50 2.24 -5.45
C ILE A 635 15.89 1.43 -6.59
N GLN A 636 14.93 1.94 -7.39
CA GLN A 636 14.74 1.42 -8.78
C GLN A 636 13.85 2.19 -9.81
N ASP A 637 13.46 3.45 -9.63
CA ASP A 637 12.55 4.14 -10.60
C ASP A 637 13.12 4.38 -12.03
N VAL A 638 14.42 4.22 -12.27
CA VAL A 638 15.03 4.58 -13.57
C VAL A 638 15.05 3.41 -14.57
N VAL A 639 14.93 2.17 -14.10
CA VAL A 639 15.27 0.98 -14.91
C VAL A 639 14.10 0.51 -15.80
N GLU A 640 12.84 0.72 -15.42
CA GLU A 640 11.68 0.28 -16.23
C GLU A 640 11.47 1.11 -17.50
N ARG A 641 11.79 2.41 -17.47
CA ARG A 641 11.75 3.27 -18.67
C ARG A 641 12.77 2.86 -19.73
N PHE A 642 13.86 2.21 -19.35
CA PHE A 642 14.89 1.77 -20.28
C PHE A 642 14.63 0.38 -20.85
N TRP A 643 14.03 -0.54 -20.09
CA TRP A 643 13.74 -1.90 -20.57
C TRP A 643 12.52 -1.97 -21.49
N ASP A 644 11.49 -1.13 -21.33
CA ASP A 644 10.38 -1.08 -22.30
C ASP A 644 10.86 -0.70 -23.72
N ILE A 645 11.93 0.11 -23.82
CA ILE A 645 12.53 0.50 -25.11
C ILE A 645 13.36 -0.65 -25.72
N ILE A 646 13.89 -1.55 -24.88
CA ILE A 646 14.78 -2.64 -25.30
C ILE A 646 13.98 -3.93 -25.57
N GLU A 647 12.88 -4.18 -24.86
CA GLU A 647 12.00 -5.34 -25.04
C GLU A 647 11.06 -5.25 -26.25
N GLU A 648 10.79 -4.04 -26.77
CA GLU A 648 10.09 -3.85 -28.05
C GLU A 648 10.95 -4.17 -29.30
N ILE A 649 12.23 -4.50 -29.13
CA ILE A 649 13.14 -4.85 -30.23
C ILE A 649 12.89 -6.31 -30.66
N ASN A 650 11.81 -6.52 -31.41
CA ASN A 650 11.50 -7.80 -32.03
C ASN A 650 12.53 -8.11 -33.12
N VAL A 651 13.17 -9.30 -33.07
CA VAL A 651 14.18 -9.78 -34.05
C VAL A 651 13.70 -9.60 -35.50
N ALA A 652 12.39 -9.75 -35.76
CA ALA A 652 11.81 -9.55 -37.08
C ALA A 652 11.73 -8.06 -37.53
N LYS A 653 11.54 -7.11 -36.59
CA LYS A 653 11.61 -5.66 -36.83
C LYS A 653 13.07 -5.20 -36.97
N THR A 654 14.00 -5.73 -36.15
CA THR A 654 15.44 -5.44 -36.29
C THR A 654 16.00 -5.95 -37.61
N LEU A 655 15.55 -7.12 -38.10
CA LEU A 655 15.96 -7.62 -39.41
C LEU A 655 15.43 -6.77 -40.57
N ARG A 656 14.19 -6.26 -40.48
CA ARG A 656 13.64 -5.30 -41.46
C ARG A 656 14.37 -3.96 -41.40
N PHE A 657 14.62 -3.43 -40.21
CA PHE A 657 15.35 -2.18 -40.00
C PHE A 657 16.80 -2.26 -40.51
N LEU A 658 17.48 -3.39 -40.26
CA LEU A 658 18.82 -3.69 -40.81
C LEU A 658 18.81 -3.84 -42.34
N LYS A 659 17.75 -4.42 -42.91
CA LYS A 659 17.58 -4.53 -44.36
C LYS A 659 17.34 -3.16 -45.01
N ASP A 660 16.53 -2.31 -44.38
CA ASP A 660 16.18 -0.99 -44.89
C ASP A 660 17.31 0.03 -44.71
N ASN A 661 18.21 -0.18 -43.74
CA ASN A 661 19.37 0.69 -43.44
C ASN A 661 20.70 -0.07 -43.51
N ILE A 662 20.88 -0.90 -44.55
CA ILE A 662 22.03 -1.80 -44.70
C ILE A 662 23.38 -1.05 -44.68
N VAL A 663 23.43 0.17 -45.19
CA VAL A 663 24.66 0.98 -45.22
C VAL A 663 25.10 1.37 -43.81
N MET A 664 24.17 1.80 -42.95
CA MET A 664 24.49 2.20 -41.58
C MET A 664 24.88 0.98 -40.71
N ALA A 665 24.23 -0.16 -40.97
CA ALA A 665 24.54 -1.43 -40.33
C ALA A 665 25.97 -1.91 -40.65
N VAL A 666 26.39 -1.83 -41.92
CA VAL A 666 27.74 -2.20 -42.35
C VAL A 666 28.79 -1.29 -41.72
N VAL A 667 28.53 0.02 -41.64
CA VAL A 667 29.42 0.99 -40.96
C VAL A 667 29.56 0.67 -39.47
N MET A 668 28.47 0.34 -38.79
CA MET A 668 28.50 -0.02 -37.36
C MET A 668 29.26 -1.33 -37.11
N VAL A 669 29.01 -2.37 -37.89
CA VAL A 669 29.69 -3.68 -37.73
C VAL A 669 31.18 -3.56 -38.05
N THR A 670 31.54 -2.80 -39.07
CA THR A 670 32.95 -2.54 -39.39
C THR A 670 33.62 -1.71 -38.32
N ALA A 671 32.97 -0.69 -37.75
CA ALA A 671 33.51 0.08 -36.63
C ALA A 671 33.75 -0.79 -35.38
N VAL A 672 32.81 -1.67 -35.04
CA VAL A 672 32.92 -2.60 -33.90
C VAL A 672 34.09 -3.57 -34.06
N PHE A 673 34.45 -3.94 -35.29
CA PHE A 673 35.60 -4.80 -35.56
C PHE A 673 36.92 -4.02 -35.63
N TRP A 674 36.94 -2.89 -36.33
CA TRP A 674 38.17 -2.14 -36.61
C TRP A 674 38.63 -1.27 -35.44
N ILE A 675 37.74 -0.77 -34.59
CA ILE A 675 38.13 0.04 -33.41
C ILE A 675 38.95 -0.79 -32.41
N PRO A 676 38.52 -2.00 -31.98
CA PRO A 676 39.33 -2.84 -31.08
C PRO A 676 40.66 -3.27 -31.70
N VAL A 677 40.66 -3.63 -32.99
CA VAL A 677 41.88 -4.00 -33.72
C VAL A 677 42.85 -2.82 -33.79
N SER A 678 42.36 -1.62 -34.09
CA SER A 678 43.17 -0.40 -34.09
C SER A 678 43.68 -0.05 -32.69
N CYS A 679 42.88 -0.24 -31.63
CA CYS A 679 43.32 -0.07 -30.25
C CYS A 679 44.38 -1.11 -29.84
N ALA A 680 44.25 -2.37 -30.28
CA ALA A 680 45.22 -3.42 -30.02
C ALA A 680 46.54 -3.16 -30.74
N ILE A 681 46.50 -2.75 -32.01
CA ILE A 681 47.69 -2.35 -32.79
C ILE A 681 48.35 -1.13 -32.13
N SER A 682 47.57 -0.10 -31.77
CA SER A 682 48.09 1.09 -31.08
C SER A 682 48.72 0.74 -29.71
N TYR A 683 48.15 -0.22 -28.98
CA TYR A 683 48.72 -0.70 -27.73
C TYR A 683 50.06 -1.41 -27.95
N PHE A 684 50.15 -2.27 -28.98
CA PHE A 684 51.40 -2.95 -29.36
C PHE A 684 52.46 -1.98 -29.87
N ASP A 685 52.11 -1.01 -30.71
CA ASP A 685 53.03 0.01 -31.21
C ASP A 685 53.53 0.91 -30.08
N ARG A 686 52.65 1.35 -29.17
CA ARG A 686 53.07 2.10 -27.97
C ARG A 686 53.94 1.26 -27.02
N LYS A 687 53.77 -0.06 -26.99
CA LYS A 687 54.63 -0.96 -26.22
C LYS A 687 56.01 -1.07 -26.88
N LYS A 688 56.06 -1.22 -28.21
CA LYS A 688 57.31 -1.28 -28.98
C LYS A 688 58.11 0.01 -28.88
N LEU A 689 57.46 1.17 -29.07
CA LEU A 689 58.07 2.50 -28.89
C LEU A 689 58.64 2.69 -27.49
N ARG A 690 57.95 2.22 -26.45
CA ARG A 690 58.47 2.28 -25.06
C ARG A 690 59.69 1.38 -24.85
N HIS A 691 59.79 0.24 -25.54
CA HIS A 691 60.99 -0.60 -25.49
C HIS A 691 62.17 0.04 -26.24
N GLU A 692 61.92 0.64 -27.41
CA GLU A 692 62.94 1.36 -28.17
C GLU A 692 63.43 2.61 -27.42
N MET A 693 62.54 3.39 -26.81
CA MET A 693 62.93 4.52 -25.96
C MET A 693 63.76 4.08 -24.76
N LYS A 694 63.42 2.96 -24.10
CA LYS A 694 64.22 2.41 -23.00
C LYS A 694 65.60 1.93 -23.47
N GLN A 695 65.72 1.40 -24.69
CA GLN A 695 67.02 1.03 -25.27
C GLN A 695 67.87 2.26 -25.60
N ILE A 696 67.25 3.32 -26.14
CA ILE A 696 67.93 4.59 -26.41
C ILE A 696 68.39 5.26 -25.10
N GLU A 697 67.51 5.32 -24.10
CA GLU A 697 67.80 5.90 -22.78
C GLU A 697 68.88 5.10 -22.03
N TRP A 698 68.93 3.77 -22.22
CA TRP A 698 70.02 2.92 -21.74
C TRP A 698 71.33 3.15 -22.51
N SER A 699 71.29 3.28 -23.84
CA SER A 699 72.49 3.55 -24.65
C SER A 699 73.17 4.89 -24.32
N GLN A 700 72.40 5.83 -23.75
CA GLN A 700 72.87 7.13 -23.30
C GLN A 700 73.37 7.13 -21.85
N LYS A 701 73.10 6.07 -21.06
CA LYS A 701 73.68 5.90 -19.72
C LYS A 701 75.03 5.20 -19.84
N LEU A 702 76.08 5.81 -19.30
CA LEU A 702 77.46 5.30 -19.24
C LEU A 702 77.66 4.09 -18.30
N ASP A 703 76.64 3.25 -18.12
CA ASP A 703 76.69 2.06 -17.28
C ASP A 703 76.72 0.78 -18.13
N LEU A 704 77.92 0.20 -18.28
CA LEU A 704 78.24 -0.95 -19.14
C LEU A 704 77.71 -2.32 -18.63
N ILE A 705 76.58 -2.37 -17.90
CA ILE A 705 76.07 -3.64 -17.33
C ILE A 705 74.54 -3.75 -17.49
N HIS A 706 74.09 -4.80 -18.18
CA HIS A 706 72.67 -5.13 -18.32
C HIS A 706 72.19 -6.04 -17.16
N PRO A 707 71.02 -5.79 -16.54
CA PRO A 707 70.57 -6.52 -15.35
C PRO A 707 70.13 -7.99 -15.59
N SER A 708 70.29 -8.52 -16.80
CA SER A 708 69.99 -9.93 -17.13
C SER A 708 71.23 -10.82 -17.26
N ASP A 709 72.44 -10.30 -17.00
CA ASP A 709 73.66 -11.11 -16.99
C ASP A 709 73.93 -11.70 -15.59
N GLU A 710 73.46 -12.92 -15.35
CA GLU A 710 73.71 -13.67 -14.10
C GLU A 710 75.14 -14.24 -13.97
N ARG A 711 76.05 -13.98 -14.93
CA ARG A 711 77.40 -14.56 -14.92
C ARG A 711 78.47 -13.53 -14.56
N ARG A 712 78.74 -13.39 -13.26
CA ARG A 712 79.93 -12.70 -12.76
C ARG A 712 81.19 -13.53 -13.04
N ARG A 713 82.07 -13.08 -13.94
CA ARG A 713 83.44 -13.60 -14.07
C ARG A 713 84.42 -12.58 -13.51
N VAL A 714 84.97 -12.87 -12.32
CA VAL A 714 86.10 -12.12 -11.76
C VAL A 714 87.37 -12.60 -12.46
N ILE A 715 88.03 -11.72 -13.21
CA ILE A 715 89.31 -12.00 -13.86
C ILE A 715 90.40 -11.23 -13.12
N HIS A 716 91.24 -11.95 -12.36
CA HIS A 716 92.49 -11.38 -11.84
C HIS A 716 93.54 -11.46 -12.93
N ILE A 717 93.97 -10.31 -13.44
CA ILE A 717 95.11 -10.22 -14.36
C ILE A 717 96.27 -9.59 -13.59
N ARG A 718 97.34 -10.36 -13.42
CA ARG A 718 98.67 -9.88 -13.07
C ARG A 718 99.55 -9.90 -14.33
N VAL A 719 100.72 -9.26 -14.19
CA VAL A 719 101.97 -9.49 -14.97
C VAL A 719 102.13 -8.54 -16.18
N PRO A 720 103.35 -8.13 -16.61
CA PRO A 720 104.58 -7.73 -15.92
C PRO A 720 105.13 -6.36 -16.41
N ARG A 721 106.28 -5.93 -15.85
CA ARG A 721 107.01 -4.68 -16.10
C ARG A 721 108.08 -4.82 -17.21
N GLN A 722 108.44 -3.68 -17.82
CA GLN A 722 109.60 -3.36 -18.68
C GLN A 722 109.54 -3.79 -20.16
N LYS A 723 110.10 -3.04 -21.13
CA LYS A 723 111.25 -2.12 -21.10
C LYS A 723 111.16 -1.07 -22.23
N ILE A 724 111.78 0.07 -21.96
CA ILE A 724 112.00 1.21 -22.85
C ILE A 724 112.99 0.84 -23.96
N SER A 725 112.75 1.31 -25.19
CA SER A 725 113.83 1.58 -26.16
C SER A 725 113.48 2.81 -27.00
N VAL A 726 114.30 3.84 -26.84
CA VAL A 726 114.35 5.07 -27.63
C VAL A 726 115.11 4.77 -28.93
N ALA A 727 114.63 5.25 -30.08
CA ALA A 727 115.46 5.46 -31.25
C ALA A 727 115.13 6.81 -31.89
N ARG A 728 116.19 7.58 -32.12
CA ARG A 728 116.26 8.96 -32.59
C ARG A 728 116.00 9.09 -34.09
N SER A 729 115.80 10.35 -34.49
CA SER A 729 115.67 10.92 -35.82
C SER A 729 116.69 10.48 -36.89
N CYS A 730 116.20 10.41 -38.13
CA CYS A 730 116.82 10.56 -39.47
C CYS A 730 118.27 10.08 -39.73
N ASN A 731 118.37 9.24 -40.78
CA ASN A 731 119.51 8.57 -41.41
C ASN A 731 120.11 7.37 -40.68
#